data_AF-A0A151I3N3-F1
#
_entry.id   AF-A0A151I3N3-F1
#
_cell.length_a   1.000
_cell.length_b   1.000
_cell.length_c   1.000
_cell.angle_alpha   90.00
_cell.angle_beta   90.00
_cell.angle_gamma   90.00
#
_symmetry.space_group_name_H-M   'P 1'
#
loop_
_entity.id
_entity.type
_entity.pdbx_description
1 polymer ?
#
loop_
_entity_poly.entity_id
_entity_poly.type
_entity_poly.pdbx_seq_one_letter_code
_entity_poly.pdbx_strand_id
1 'polypeptide(L)'
;MSISVINHVLSGKTIVGGVGAIRREFRRGSAIAKIVGANAKKQSSFADRVTMYVYEEIIDGKKLTEIINQTHENVKYLPGHKIPENVIAIPDVMEAAKDADILIFVVPHQFIQRICSILQGKIKPTAVGLSLIKGFNKKEGGGIELISHIISRQLQIPISVLMGANLASEVANEMFCETTIGCKDKMMAPIFRNLIQTSYFRVVVVEDVDSVECCGALKNIVACGAGFVDGLGLGDNTKAAVIRLGLMEMIKFIDVFFPGGKLTTFFESCGVADLITTCYGGRNRKVSEAFVKTGKSIETLEKEMLKGQKLQGPFTAEEVNYMLKLKNMENRFPLFTAIHRICIGELKPTDLIDCIRSHPEHMGSAIAKIVGVNVMKYNNIFETRVTMYVYEEIINNEKLTNIINTIHENVKYLPGHKIPENIAVPDVVEAAKNADILIFVLPHQFIRTLCSTLLDNIKPTAVGLSLIKSQFELKGFGRGEGNSIELISKIIEKHLRIQCNVLMGANLANEVAEEKFCETTIGCKDKRLAPVLRDLIQTLNFRVVVVEDCETVEVCGALKASSSFSKKNIVACAAGFVDGLGLGDNTKAAVIRLGLMEMIKFVDTFYSGSKLSTFFESCGIADLITTCYGGRNRRVCEQFVKTGKTIKALEDELLSGQKLQGPATADEVHDMLKARNLTDKFPLFTAVHRICTEQLRPADLIDQIRSHPEHV
;
A
#
# COMPACT_ATOMS: atom_id res chain seq x y z
N MET A 1 9.55 -34.12 13.01
CA MET A 1 8.51 -33.40 13.78
C MET A 1 7.14 -33.80 13.25
N SER A 2 6.22 -34.20 14.13
CA SER A 2 4.79 -34.42 13.82
C SER A 2 4.01 -33.11 13.82
N ILE A 3 2.95 -33.03 13.00
CA ILE A 3 2.21 -31.78 12.75
C ILE A 3 0.71 -32.01 12.88
N SER A 4 0.02 -31.06 13.53
CA SER A 4 -1.44 -31.00 13.61
C SER A 4 -1.99 -29.64 13.15
N VAL A 5 -3.03 -29.66 12.33
CA VAL A 5 -3.77 -28.48 11.87
C VAL A 5 -5.11 -28.39 12.60
N ILE A 6 -5.28 -27.39 13.45
CA ILE A 6 -6.45 -27.21 14.30
C ILE A 6 -7.50 -26.36 13.56
N ASN A 7 -8.61 -26.98 13.11
CA ASN A 7 -9.55 -26.43 12.13
C ASN A 7 -11.04 -26.60 12.58
N HIS A 8 -11.41 -26.04 13.74
CA HIS A 8 -12.70 -26.19 14.45
C HIS A 8 -13.94 -25.57 13.76
N VAL A 9 -14.72 -26.35 13.01
CA VAL A 9 -16.02 -25.98 12.41
C VAL A 9 -17.12 -25.71 13.47
N LEU A 10 -18.27 -25.13 13.09
CA LEU A 10 -19.44 -24.92 13.97
C LEU A 10 -20.46 -26.06 13.88
N SER A 11 -21.24 -26.28 14.95
CA SER A 11 -22.55 -26.95 14.85
C SER A 11 -23.68 -25.94 14.58
N GLY A 12 -24.66 -26.35 13.77
CA GLY A 12 -25.75 -25.49 13.30
C GLY A 12 -26.91 -25.25 14.28
N LYS A 13 -26.67 -25.20 15.61
CA LYS A 13 -27.77 -25.19 16.60
C LYS A 13 -27.72 -24.14 17.72
N THR A 14 -26.74 -23.23 17.80
CA THR A 14 -26.62 -22.35 19.00
C THR A 14 -26.29 -20.87 18.76
N ILE A 15 -26.08 -20.40 17.53
CA ILE A 15 -25.99 -18.94 17.25
C ILE A 15 -26.71 -18.60 15.94
N VAL A 16 -27.71 -17.71 16.02
CA VAL A 16 -28.38 -17.11 14.85
C VAL A 16 -27.49 -16.00 14.28
N GLY A 17 -26.41 -16.39 13.60
CA GLY A 17 -25.44 -15.50 12.96
C GLY A 17 -23.99 -15.97 13.15
N GLY A 18 -23.29 -16.30 12.05
CA GLY A 18 -21.86 -16.66 12.10
C GLY A 18 -21.34 -17.45 10.88
N VAL A 19 -22.21 -18.20 10.21
CA VAL A 19 -21.86 -19.29 9.26
C VAL A 19 -20.81 -18.93 8.19
N GLY A 20 -20.81 -17.69 7.69
CA GLY A 20 -19.97 -17.33 6.55
C GLY A 20 -18.54 -16.90 6.86
N ALA A 21 -18.22 -16.40 8.06
CA ALA A 21 -16.85 -15.96 8.41
C ALA A 21 -15.94 -17.19 8.55
N ILE A 22 -16.17 -17.92 9.64
CA ILE A 22 -16.32 -19.39 9.71
C ILE A 22 -15.96 -20.09 8.38
N ARG A 23 -16.84 -20.12 7.36
CA ARG A 23 -16.56 -20.80 6.06
C ARG A 23 -15.21 -20.45 5.41
N ARG A 24 -14.75 -19.19 5.49
CA ARG A 24 -13.47 -18.74 4.92
C ARG A 24 -12.27 -19.16 5.76
N GLU A 25 -12.42 -19.16 7.09
CA GLU A 25 -11.36 -19.62 7.98
C GLU A 25 -11.16 -21.15 7.83
N PHE A 26 -12.21 -21.96 7.68
CA PHE A 26 -12.08 -23.40 7.33
C PHE A 26 -11.55 -23.65 5.91
N ARG A 27 -11.85 -22.76 4.96
CA ARG A 27 -11.18 -22.76 3.65
C ARG A 27 -9.68 -22.53 3.80
N ARG A 28 -9.26 -21.58 4.64
CA ARG A 28 -7.84 -21.31 4.92
C ARG A 28 -7.18 -22.48 5.64
N GLY A 29 -7.83 -23.09 6.64
CA GLY A 29 -7.33 -24.31 7.30
C GLY A 29 -7.14 -25.46 6.32
N SER A 30 -8.09 -25.68 5.41
CA SER A 30 -7.99 -26.74 4.38
C SER A 30 -6.90 -26.44 3.34
N ALA A 31 -6.76 -25.18 2.90
CA ALA A 31 -5.72 -24.77 1.96
C ALA A 31 -4.30 -24.83 2.57
N ILE A 32 -4.18 -24.53 3.87
CA ILE A 32 -2.93 -24.67 4.62
C ILE A 32 -2.62 -26.14 4.89
N ALA A 33 -3.62 -26.97 5.21
CA ALA A 33 -3.43 -28.41 5.33
C ALA A 33 -2.96 -29.04 4.00
N LYS A 34 -3.47 -28.56 2.84
CA LYS A 34 -2.95 -28.93 1.51
C LYS A 34 -1.45 -28.64 1.36
N ILE A 35 -1.01 -27.44 1.73
CA ILE A 35 0.40 -27.03 1.71
C ILE A 35 1.25 -27.87 2.67
N VAL A 36 0.82 -27.97 3.94
CA VAL A 36 1.52 -28.63 5.03
C VAL A 36 1.70 -30.12 4.75
N GLY A 37 0.66 -30.82 4.29
CA GLY A 37 0.75 -32.22 3.88
C GLY A 37 1.70 -32.43 2.69
N ALA A 38 1.65 -31.54 1.69
CA ALA A 38 2.49 -31.64 0.50
C ALA A 38 3.98 -31.35 0.80
N ASN A 39 4.28 -30.54 1.82
CA ASN A 39 5.64 -30.27 2.27
C ASN A 39 6.15 -31.32 3.26
N ALA A 40 5.30 -31.83 4.15
CA ALA A 40 5.64 -32.93 5.06
C ALA A 40 6.06 -34.18 4.29
N LYS A 41 5.32 -34.56 3.24
CA LYS A 41 5.64 -35.69 2.35
C LYS A 41 6.95 -35.53 1.55
N LYS A 42 7.50 -34.31 1.46
CA LYS A 42 8.72 -33.98 0.70
C LYS A 42 9.97 -33.80 1.56
N GLN A 43 9.86 -33.70 2.89
CA GLN A 43 10.95 -33.28 3.76
C GLN A 43 11.07 -34.19 4.98
N SER A 44 12.19 -34.91 5.09
CA SER A 44 12.47 -35.87 6.18
C SER A 44 12.53 -35.27 7.60
N SER A 45 12.56 -33.94 7.72
CA SER A 45 12.39 -33.22 8.99
C SER A 45 10.97 -33.35 9.56
N PHE A 46 9.98 -33.69 8.74
CA PHE A 46 8.59 -33.83 9.12
C PHE A 46 8.12 -35.29 9.04
N ALA A 47 7.15 -35.66 9.89
CA ALA A 47 6.42 -36.92 9.72
C ALA A 47 5.43 -36.77 8.57
N ASP A 48 5.37 -37.75 7.66
CA ASP A 48 4.45 -37.71 6.51
C ASP A 48 2.98 -37.54 6.95
N ARG A 49 2.54 -38.31 7.96
CA ARG A 49 1.19 -38.16 8.56
C ARG A 49 1.04 -36.79 9.23
N VAL A 50 0.18 -35.96 8.65
CA VAL A 50 -0.32 -34.71 9.21
C VAL A 50 -1.73 -34.94 9.73
N THR A 51 -2.02 -34.58 10.99
CA THR A 51 -3.40 -34.60 11.49
C THR A 51 -4.10 -33.28 11.20
N MET A 52 -5.40 -33.32 10.93
CA MET A 52 -6.24 -32.13 10.82
C MET A 52 -7.48 -32.33 11.70
N TYR A 53 -7.59 -31.56 12.78
CA TYR A 53 -8.81 -31.55 13.56
C TYR A 53 -9.94 -30.89 12.75
N VAL A 54 -11.02 -31.63 12.49
CA VAL A 54 -12.23 -31.13 11.82
C VAL A 54 -13.41 -31.39 12.75
N TYR A 55 -14.04 -30.32 13.27
CA TYR A 55 -15.27 -30.47 14.03
C TYR A 55 -16.33 -31.16 13.17
N GLU A 56 -16.97 -32.20 13.72
CA GLU A 56 -17.78 -33.11 12.93
C GLU A 56 -19.11 -32.51 12.46
N GLU A 57 -19.43 -32.74 11.19
CA GLU A 57 -20.69 -32.35 10.57
C GLU A 57 -21.23 -33.48 9.68
N ILE A 58 -22.55 -33.58 9.56
CA ILE A 58 -23.20 -34.52 8.66
C ILE A 58 -23.51 -33.83 7.32
N ILE A 59 -22.95 -34.37 6.23
CA ILE A 59 -23.20 -33.95 4.85
C ILE A 59 -23.77 -35.15 4.12
N ASP A 60 -24.99 -34.99 3.57
CA ASP A 60 -25.69 -36.02 2.79
C ASP A 60 -25.71 -37.42 3.46
N GLY A 61 -25.88 -37.42 4.78
CA GLY A 61 -25.94 -38.62 5.63
C GLY A 61 -24.60 -39.18 6.10
N LYS A 62 -23.46 -38.67 5.64
CA LYS A 62 -22.10 -39.10 6.02
C LYS A 62 -21.38 -38.08 6.89
N LYS A 63 -20.38 -38.51 7.67
CA LYS A 63 -19.52 -37.60 8.43
C LYS A 63 -18.58 -36.81 7.50
N LEU A 64 -18.32 -35.55 7.81
CA LEU A 64 -17.39 -34.71 7.05
C LEU A 64 -15.95 -35.22 7.18
N THR A 65 -15.56 -35.77 8.33
CA THR A 65 -14.25 -36.44 8.48
C THR A 65 -14.12 -37.65 7.56
N GLU A 66 -15.13 -38.50 7.49
CA GLU A 66 -15.18 -39.67 6.60
C GLU A 66 -15.12 -39.27 5.13
N ILE A 67 -15.87 -38.23 4.73
CA ILE A 67 -15.81 -37.69 3.35
C ILE A 67 -14.41 -37.18 3.03
N ILE A 68 -13.78 -36.39 3.90
CA ILE A 68 -12.42 -35.88 3.67
C ILE A 68 -11.41 -37.02 3.58
N ASN A 69 -11.50 -38.02 4.46
CA ASN A 69 -10.58 -39.16 4.48
C ASN A 69 -10.79 -40.16 3.31
N GLN A 70 -11.98 -40.21 2.71
CA GLN A 70 -12.29 -41.09 1.56
C GLN A 70 -12.09 -40.40 0.20
N THR A 71 -12.39 -39.11 0.10
CA THR A 71 -12.39 -38.36 -1.18
C THR A 71 -11.20 -37.40 -1.31
N HIS A 72 -10.42 -37.25 -0.24
CA HIS A 72 -9.32 -36.31 -0.09
C HIS A 72 -9.73 -34.87 -0.44
N GLU A 73 -10.95 -34.48 -0.09
CA GLU A 73 -11.53 -33.18 -0.44
C GLU A 73 -12.46 -32.66 0.65
N ASN A 74 -12.32 -31.38 1.00
CA ASN A 74 -13.25 -30.72 1.92
C ASN A 74 -14.41 -30.11 1.12
N VAL A 75 -15.34 -30.96 0.68
CA VAL A 75 -16.46 -30.65 -0.22
C VAL A 75 -17.32 -29.44 0.21
N LYS A 76 -17.32 -29.07 1.50
CA LYS A 76 -18.09 -27.94 2.02
C LYS A 76 -17.32 -26.62 2.09
N TYR A 77 -16.03 -26.69 2.44
CA TYR A 77 -15.23 -25.49 2.73
C TYR A 77 -14.20 -25.18 1.64
N LEU A 78 -13.67 -26.20 0.97
CA LEU A 78 -12.77 -26.11 -0.17
C LEU A 78 -13.12 -27.16 -1.27
N PRO A 79 -14.35 -27.12 -1.84
CA PRO A 79 -14.72 -27.97 -2.98
C PRO A 79 -13.83 -27.70 -4.20
N GLY A 80 -13.61 -28.74 -5.00
CA GLY A 80 -12.81 -28.72 -6.23
C GLY A 80 -11.30 -28.85 -6.03
N HIS A 81 -10.81 -28.95 -4.78
CA HIS A 81 -9.38 -29.07 -4.49
C HIS A 81 -9.07 -30.31 -3.67
N LYS A 82 -8.13 -31.12 -4.17
CA LYS A 82 -7.60 -32.24 -3.40
C LYS A 82 -6.61 -31.78 -2.33
N ILE A 83 -6.75 -32.39 -1.16
CA ILE A 83 -5.85 -32.35 -0.01
C ILE A 83 -4.95 -33.60 -0.12
N PRO A 84 -3.65 -33.57 0.25
CA PRO A 84 -2.80 -34.75 0.19
C PRO A 84 -3.29 -35.90 1.08
N GLU A 85 -3.12 -37.14 0.61
CA GLU A 85 -3.60 -38.37 1.24
C GLU A 85 -3.07 -38.57 2.67
N ASN A 86 -1.88 -38.02 2.95
CA ASN A 86 -1.21 -38.06 4.24
C ASN A 86 -1.79 -37.04 5.27
N VAL A 87 -2.78 -36.23 4.89
CA VAL A 87 -3.55 -35.36 5.78
C VAL A 87 -4.81 -36.09 6.24
N ILE A 88 -4.88 -36.40 7.54
CA ILE A 88 -5.95 -37.21 8.13
C ILE A 88 -6.90 -36.32 8.95
N ALA A 89 -8.17 -36.25 8.54
CA ALA A 89 -9.22 -35.54 9.27
C ALA A 89 -9.65 -36.35 10.51
N ILE A 90 -9.67 -35.69 11.68
CA ILE A 90 -9.97 -36.30 12.99
C ILE A 90 -11.06 -35.48 13.70
N PRO A 91 -12.11 -36.11 14.26
CA PRO A 91 -13.26 -35.42 14.86
C PRO A 91 -13.05 -34.96 16.32
N ASP A 92 -12.00 -35.43 17.00
CA ASP A 92 -11.61 -34.94 18.33
C ASP A 92 -10.32 -34.10 18.27
N VAL A 93 -10.31 -33.00 19.02
CA VAL A 93 -9.19 -32.05 19.01
C VAL A 93 -8.01 -32.51 19.88
N MET A 94 -8.27 -33.31 20.93
CA MET A 94 -7.22 -33.86 21.79
C MET A 94 -6.48 -34.97 21.05
N GLU A 95 -7.20 -35.91 20.43
CA GLU A 95 -6.62 -36.95 19.57
C GLU A 95 -5.78 -36.32 18.44
N ALA A 96 -6.30 -35.30 17.76
CA ALA A 96 -5.59 -34.63 16.68
C ALA A 96 -4.30 -33.92 17.13
N ALA A 97 -4.23 -33.43 18.38
CA ALA A 97 -3.12 -32.62 18.88
C ALA A 97 -2.12 -33.38 19.78
N LYS A 98 -2.55 -34.48 20.42
CA LYS A 98 -1.84 -35.21 21.48
C LYS A 98 -0.36 -35.41 21.22
N ASP A 99 -0.03 -35.99 20.07
CA ASP A 99 1.33 -36.41 19.72
C ASP A 99 2.04 -35.41 18.79
N ALA A 100 1.51 -34.19 18.60
CA ALA A 100 2.04 -33.19 17.66
C ALA A 100 3.19 -32.34 18.24
N ASP A 101 4.29 -32.23 17.51
CA ASP A 101 5.38 -31.30 17.83
C ASP A 101 5.04 -29.87 17.35
N ILE A 102 4.28 -29.73 16.26
CA ILE A 102 3.84 -28.46 15.69
C ILE A 102 2.31 -28.37 15.69
N LEU A 103 1.75 -27.34 16.32
CA LEU A 103 0.31 -27.04 16.37
C LEU A 103 -0.02 -25.80 15.52
N ILE A 104 -0.71 -25.99 14.39
CA ILE A 104 -1.09 -24.91 13.47
C ILE A 104 -2.54 -24.51 13.74
N PHE A 105 -2.76 -23.33 14.33
CA PHE A 105 -4.09 -22.85 14.74
C PHE A 105 -4.74 -22.03 13.62
N VAL A 106 -5.79 -22.56 12.99
CA VAL A 106 -6.48 -21.93 11.84
C VAL A 106 -8.00 -21.86 12.05
N VAL A 107 -8.41 -21.23 13.15
CA VAL A 107 -9.83 -21.13 13.56
C VAL A 107 -10.30 -19.68 13.64
N PRO A 108 -11.62 -19.42 13.54
CA PRO A 108 -12.20 -18.13 13.96
C PRO A 108 -11.85 -17.81 15.42
N HIS A 109 -11.38 -16.59 15.69
CA HIS A 109 -10.82 -16.20 16.99
C HIS A 109 -11.74 -16.52 18.19
N GLN A 110 -13.04 -16.33 18.01
CA GLN A 110 -14.12 -16.62 18.98
C GLN A 110 -14.13 -18.05 19.57
N PHE A 111 -13.44 -19.01 18.95
CA PHE A 111 -13.37 -20.41 19.45
C PHE A 111 -12.05 -20.74 20.16
N ILE A 112 -11.04 -19.86 20.11
CA ILE A 112 -9.67 -20.24 20.51
C ILE A 112 -9.55 -20.56 22.00
N GLN A 113 -10.22 -19.81 22.87
CA GLN A 113 -10.20 -20.05 24.32
C GLN A 113 -10.77 -21.42 24.68
N ARG A 114 -11.88 -21.83 24.04
CA ARG A 114 -12.50 -23.16 24.25
C ARG A 114 -11.56 -24.28 23.81
N ILE A 115 -10.92 -24.12 22.65
CA ILE A 115 -9.96 -25.10 22.12
C ILE A 115 -8.75 -25.22 23.03
N CYS A 116 -8.18 -24.10 23.48
CA CYS A 116 -7.04 -24.10 24.38
C CYS A 116 -7.38 -24.71 25.75
N SER A 117 -8.56 -24.42 26.31
CA SER A 117 -9.06 -25.07 27.53
C SER A 117 -9.23 -26.59 27.38
N ILE A 118 -9.63 -27.09 26.21
CA ILE A 118 -9.71 -28.54 25.94
C ILE A 118 -8.31 -29.16 25.84
N LEU A 119 -7.34 -28.45 25.25
CA LEU A 119 -5.96 -28.93 25.03
C LEU A 119 -5.01 -28.73 26.22
N GLN A 120 -5.38 -27.90 27.20
CA GLN A 120 -4.55 -27.57 28.35
C GLN A 120 -4.10 -28.84 29.11
N GLY A 121 -2.78 -29.02 29.24
CA GLY A 121 -2.18 -30.19 29.89
C GLY A 121 -2.25 -31.52 29.10
N LYS A 122 -2.68 -31.50 27.83
CA LYS A 122 -2.89 -32.71 26.99
C LYS A 122 -2.08 -32.71 25.68
N ILE A 123 -1.21 -31.74 25.50
CA ILE A 123 -0.26 -31.64 24.38
C ILE A 123 1.16 -31.92 24.88
N LYS A 124 2.09 -32.22 23.96
CA LYS A 124 3.53 -32.31 24.30
C LYS A 124 4.02 -31.01 24.97
N PRO A 125 4.72 -31.05 26.11
CA PRO A 125 5.35 -29.87 26.71
C PRO A 125 6.40 -29.19 25.81
N THR A 126 6.93 -29.92 24.83
CA THR A 126 7.89 -29.43 23.82
C THR A 126 7.20 -28.97 22.52
N ALA A 127 5.87 -28.90 22.47
CA ALA A 127 5.16 -28.46 21.27
C ALA A 127 5.38 -26.96 21.01
N VAL A 128 5.30 -26.57 19.74
CA VAL A 128 5.40 -25.18 19.29
C VAL A 128 4.20 -24.82 18.42
N GLY A 129 3.69 -23.60 18.55
CA GLY A 129 2.48 -23.18 17.86
C GLY A 129 2.71 -22.20 16.70
N LEU A 130 1.85 -22.28 15.68
CA LEU A 130 1.77 -21.30 14.60
C LEU A 130 0.31 -20.83 14.44
N SER A 131 0.01 -19.60 14.86
CA SER A 131 -1.31 -18.99 14.75
C SER A 131 -1.52 -18.30 13.41
N LEU A 132 -2.56 -18.70 12.68
CA LEU A 132 -3.03 -18.03 11.46
C LEU A 132 -4.23 -17.12 11.73
N ILE A 133 -4.62 -16.94 13.00
CA ILE A 133 -5.89 -16.35 13.39
C ILE A 133 -5.83 -14.82 13.21
N LYS A 134 -6.39 -14.31 12.11
CA LYS A 134 -6.48 -12.87 11.85
C LYS A 134 -7.59 -12.23 12.69
N GLY A 135 -7.23 -11.24 13.50
CA GLY A 135 -8.12 -10.58 14.44
C GLY A 135 -7.45 -10.51 15.81
N PHE A 136 -8.27 -10.36 16.85
CA PHE A 136 -7.85 -10.26 18.24
C PHE A 136 -9.02 -10.70 19.14
N ASN A 137 -8.79 -10.78 20.45
CA ASN A 137 -9.83 -11.05 21.45
C ASN A 137 -10.09 -9.79 22.29
N LYS A 138 -11.34 -9.55 22.69
CA LYS A 138 -11.64 -8.50 23.66
C LYS A 138 -11.07 -8.90 25.02
N LYS A 139 -10.20 -8.05 25.57
CA LYS A 139 -9.65 -8.22 26.92
C LYS A 139 -10.74 -7.99 27.96
N GLU A 140 -10.67 -8.70 29.08
CA GLU A 140 -11.47 -8.37 30.25
C GLU A 140 -11.13 -6.94 30.74
N GLY A 141 -12.15 -6.14 31.01
CA GLY A 141 -12.02 -4.69 31.21
C GLY A 141 -11.99 -3.85 29.93
N GLY A 142 -11.87 -4.45 28.73
CA GLY A 142 -11.88 -3.79 27.43
C GLY A 142 -10.50 -3.63 26.77
N GLY A 143 -10.50 -3.44 25.45
CA GLY A 143 -9.31 -3.33 24.62
C GLY A 143 -8.85 -4.65 23.99
N ILE A 144 -7.73 -4.57 23.28
CA ILE A 144 -7.18 -5.64 22.44
C ILE A 144 -6.29 -6.60 23.23
N GLU A 145 -6.56 -7.90 23.13
CA GLU A 145 -5.66 -8.98 23.53
C GLU A 145 -5.29 -9.83 22.30
N LEU A 146 -3.99 -10.09 22.11
CA LEU A 146 -3.50 -10.87 20.96
C LEU A 146 -3.78 -12.36 21.11
N ILE A 147 -4.09 -13.03 19.99
CA ILE A 147 -4.45 -14.45 19.99
C ILE A 147 -3.23 -15.32 20.28
N SER A 148 -2.04 -14.95 19.78
CA SER A 148 -0.80 -15.64 20.16
C SER A 148 -0.55 -15.62 21.67
N HIS A 149 -0.80 -14.49 22.34
CA HIS A 149 -0.62 -14.33 23.79
C HIS A 149 -1.60 -15.22 24.56
N ILE A 150 -2.86 -15.31 24.12
CA ILE A 150 -3.88 -16.18 24.73
C ILE A 150 -3.49 -17.65 24.61
N ILE A 151 -3.13 -18.11 23.40
CA ILE A 151 -2.73 -19.50 23.17
C ILE A 151 -1.48 -19.81 24.00
N SER A 152 -0.47 -18.94 23.98
CA SER A 152 0.78 -19.14 24.70
C SER A 152 0.56 -19.22 26.22
N ARG A 153 -0.26 -18.32 26.79
CA ARG A 153 -0.59 -18.31 28.23
C ARG A 153 -1.45 -19.51 28.67
N GLN A 154 -2.37 -20.00 27.83
CA GLN A 154 -3.26 -21.11 28.20
C GLN A 154 -2.62 -22.48 27.97
N LEU A 155 -1.75 -22.62 26.96
CA LEU A 155 -1.10 -23.89 26.62
C LEU A 155 0.36 -23.99 27.09
N GLN A 156 0.96 -22.89 27.57
CA GLN A 156 2.34 -22.79 28.07
C GLN A 156 3.39 -23.23 27.04
N ILE A 157 3.17 -22.89 25.76
CA ILE A 157 4.05 -23.16 24.62
C ILE A 157 4.40 -21.86 23.86
N PRO A 158 5.56 -21.79 23.17
CA PRO A 158 5.90 -20.64 22.33
C PRO A 158 5.02 -20.61 21.08
N ILE A 159 4.49 -19.43 20.75
CA ILE A 159 3.61 -19.21 19.60
C ILE A 159 4.26 -18.24 18.60
N SER A 160 4.31 -18.67 17.34
CA SER A 160 4.61 -17.85 16.17
C SER A 160 3.31 -17.52 15.43
N VAL A 161 3.32 -16.53 14.52
CA VAL A 161 2.13 -16.04 13.82
C VAL A 161 2.33 -16.01 12.30
N LEU A 162 1.26 -16.14 11.50
CA LEU A 162 1.31 -16.10 10.04
C LEU A 162 0.21 -15.20 9.46
N MET A 163 0.60 -14.01 9.01
CA MET A 163 -0.26 -12.98 8.41
C MET A 163 0.27 -12.57 7.02
N GLY A 164 -0.53 -11.88 6.20
CA GLY A 164 -0.14 -11.55 4.81
C GLY A 164 -1.29 -11.53 3.81
N ALA A 165 -1.07 -11.01 2.61
CA ALA A 165 -2.03 -11.02 1.50
C ALA A 165 -2.25 -12.46 1.00
N ASN A 166 -3.17 -13.18 1.66
CA ASN A 166 -3.38 -14.62 1.50
C ASN A 166 -4.87 -15.01 1.45
N LEU A 167 -5.60 -14.48 0.46
CA LEU A 167 -6.96 -14.93 0.12
C LEU A 167 -6.99 -16.45 -0.13
N ALA A 168 -7.70 -17.19 0.74
CA ALA A 168 -7.63 -18.65 0.81
C ALA A 168 -8.10 -19.40 -0.46
N SER A 169 -8.88 -18.77 -1.34
CA SER A 169 -9.19 -19.29 -2.67
C SER A 169 -7.99 -19.22 -3.61
N GLU A 170 -7.27 -18.10 -3.62
CA GLU A 170 -6.09 -17.91 -4.48
C GLU A 170 -4.94 -18.84 -4.06
N VAL A 171 -4.75 -19.03 -2.75
CA VAL A 171 -3.80 -20.00 -2.18
C VAL A 171 -4.15 -21.45 -2.58
N ALA A 172 -5.44 -21.81 -2.61
CA ALA A 172 -5.87 -23.16 -2.99
C ALA A 172 -5.79 -23.42 -4.51
N ASN A 173 -6.03 -22.39 -5.31
CA ASN A 173 -5.81 -22.32 -6.76
C ASN A 173 -4.32 -22.34 -7.16
N GLU A 174 -3.39 -22.34 -6.20
CA GLU A 174 -1.94 -22.28 -6.43
C GLU A 174 -1.46 -21.00 -7.15
N MET A 175 -2.20 -19.90 -7.00
CA MET A 175 -1.80 -18.58 -7.50
C MET A 175 -0.74 -17.95 -6.59
N PHE A 176 0.16 -17.16 -7.17
CA PHE A 176 1.32 -16.61 -6.45
C PHE A 176 0.90 -15.62 -5.35
N CYS A 177 1.39 -15.83 -4.13
CA CYS A 177 1.15 -14.93 -3.02
C CYS A 177 2.24 -15.04 -1.93
N GLU A 178 2.39 -13.97 -1.17
CA GLU A 178 3.39 -13.87 -0.09
C GLU A 178 2.73 -13.88 1.28
N THR A 179 3.41 -14.43 2.28
CA THR A 179 3.02 -14.32 3.68
C THR A 179 4.23 -14.07 4.58
N THR A 180 3.98 -13.38 5.68
CA THR A 180 4.97 -13.09 6.72
C THR A 180 4.72 -14.01 7.92
N ILE A 181 5.77 -14.68 8.40
CA ILE A 181 5.74 -15.38 9.68
C ILE A 181 6.47 -14.53 10.73
N GLY A 182 5.79 -14.19 11.82
CA GLY A 182 6.42 -13.64 13.01
C GLY A 182 6.89 -14.78 13.90
N CYS A 183 8.19 -14.90 14.16
CA CYS A 183 8.81 -15.96 14.96
C CYS A 183 10.04 -15.44 15.71
N LYS A 184 9.98 -15.39 17.05
CA LYS A 184 11.10 -14.94 17.92
C LYS A 184 12.23 -15.96 18.04
N ASP A 185 11.98 -17.23 17.73
CA ASP A 185 12.96 -18.31 17.82
C ASP A 185 13.65 -18.55 16.46
N LYS A 186 14.97 -18.34 16.43
CA LYS A 186 15.79 -18.47 15.22
C LYS A 186 15.99 -19.91 14.76
N MET A 187 15.79 -20.90 15.64
CA MET A 187 15.80 -22.32 15.29
C MET A 187 14.49 -22.75 14.63
N MET A 188 13.35 -22.23 15.12
CA MET A 188 12.03 -22.50 14.55
C MET A 188 11.72 -21.70 13.29
N ALA A 189 12.30 -20.52 13.11
CA ALA A 189 12.14 -19.69 11.90
C ALA A 189 12.33 -20.46 10.57
N PRO A 190 13.45 -21.17 10.31
CA PRO A 190 13.62 -21.96 9.08
C PRO A 190 12.68 -23.17 9.01
N ILE A 191 12.31 -23.76 10.15
CA ILE A 191 11.39 -24.92 10.20
C ILE A 191 9.99 -24.49 9.76
N PHE A 192 9.45 -23.39 10.31
CA PHE A 192 8.16 -22.84 9.89
C PHE A 192 8.18 -22.37 8.43
N ARG A 193 9.28 -21.77 7.98
CA ARG A 193 9.47 -21.40 6.57
C ARG A 193 9.36 -22.61 5.66
N ASN A 194 10.14 -23.66 5.93
CA ASN A 194 10.20 -24.86 5.09
C ASN A 194 8.89 -25.67 5.13
N LEU A 195 8.15 -25.62 6.24
CA LEU A 195 6.84 -26.26 6.37
C LEU A 195 5.75 -25.58 5.51
N ILE A 196 5.79 -24.26 5.40
CA ILE A 196 4.72 -23.45 4.79
C ILE A 196 5.04 -23.02 3.35
N GLN A 197 6.31 -22.87 2.98
CA GLN A 197 6.71 -22.31 1.68
C GLN A 197 6.45 -23.28 0.52
N THR A 198 5.91 -22.77 -0.59
CA THR A 198 5.79 -23.49 -1.87
C THR A 198 6.30 -22.63 -3.03
N SER A 199 6.21 -23.12 -4.27
CA SER A 199 6.46 -22.33 -5.49
C SER A 199 5.43 -21.20 -5.71
N TYR A 200 4.28 -21.25 -5.05
CA TYR A 200 3.22 -20.25 -5.16
C TYR A 200 2.91 -19.52 -3.84
N PHE A 201 3.36 -20.06 -2.70
CA PHE A 201 3.17 -19.44 -1.39
C PHE A 201 4.53 -19.11 -0.78
N ARG A 202 5.01 -17.87 -0.98
CA ARG A 202 6.33 -17.44 -0.49
C ARG A 202 6.26 -17.03 0.97
N VAL A 203 7.30 -17.38 1.74
CA VAL A 203 7.39 -17.05 3.17
C VAL A 203 8.59 -16.16 3.45
N VAL A 204 8.33 -15.00 4.02
CA VAL A 204 9.33 -14.18 4.73
C VAL A 204 9.15 -14.41 6.24
N VAL A 205 10.25 -14.48 7.00
CA VAL A 205 10.20 -14.66 8.46
C VAL A 205 10.86 -13.46 9.15
N VAL A 206 10.18 -12.92 10.17
CA VAL A 206 10.66 -11.79 10.99
C VAL A 206 10.57 -12.13 12.47
N GLU A 207 11.43 -11.53 13.29
CA GLU A 207 11.42 -11.71 14.76
C GLU A 207 10.20 -11.06 15.44
N ASP A 208 9.49 -10.20 14.71
CA ASP A 208 8.49 -9.25 15.19
C ASP A 208 7.07 -9.85 15.22
N VAL A 209 6.87 -10.83 16.11
CA VAL A 209 5.58 -11.54 16.30
C VAL A 209 4.40 -10.59 16.48
N ASP A 210 4.55 -9.61 17.37
CA ASP A 210 3.42 -8.80 17.84
C ASP A 210 2.94 -7.83 16.75
N SER A 211 3.87 -7.17 16.03
CA SER A 211 3.50 -6.27 14.92
C SER A 211 2.89 -7.03 13.73
N VAL A 212 3.39 -8.23 13.42
CA VAL A 212 2.82 -9.10 12.36
C VAL A 212 1.36 -9.46 12.67
N GLU A 213 1.04 -9.80 13.92
CA GLU A 213 -0.32 -10.11 14.36
C GLU A 213 -1.22 -8.87 14.37
N CYS A 214 -0.77 -7.78 15.00
CA CYS A 214 -1.51 -6.52 15.06
C CYS A 214 -1.88 -5.97 13.67
N CYS A 215 -0.99 -6.06 12.68
CA CYS A 215 -1.30 -5.62 11.32
C CYS A 215 -2.49 -6.38 10.71
N GLY A 216 -2.59 -7.69 10.99
CA GLY A 216 -3.70 -8.55 10.56
C GLY A 216 -5.07 -8.14 11.13
N ALA A 217 -5.09 -7.46 12.28
CA ALA A 217 -6.28 -6.89 12.91
C ALA A 217 -6.56 -5.44 12.45
N LEU A 218 -5.61 -4.53 12.66
CA LEU A 218 -5.81 -3.07 12.51
C LEU A 218 -6.19 -2.65 11.08
N LYS A 219 -5.68 -3.33 10.06
CA LYS A 219 -6.03 -3.11 8.64
C LYS A 219 -7.54 -3.17 8.35
N ASN A 220 -8.33 -3.86 9.20
CA ASN A 220 -9.77 -3.95 9.03
C ASN A 220 -10.48 -2.63 9.31
N ILE A 221 -9.91 -1.76 10.17
CA ILE A 221 -10.38 -0.39 10.42
C ILE A 221 -10.17 0.44 9.14
N VAL A 222 -8.94 0.47 8.63
CA VAL A 222 -8.56 1.23 7.43
C VAL A 222 -9.40 0.82 6.20
N ALA A 223 -9.72 -0.46 6.09
CA ALA A 223 -10.61 -0.97 5.04
C ALA A 223 -12.07 -0.51 5.18
N CYS A 224 -12.57 -0.21 6.38
CA CYS A 224 -13.85 0.48 6.55
C CYS A 224 -13.77 1.93 6.04
N GLY A 225 -12.70 2.68 6.37
CA GLY A 225 -12.45 4.02 5.84
C GLY A 225 -12.37 4.05 4.31
N ALA A 226 -11.64 3.12 3.70
CA ALA A 226 -11.56 2.97 2.25
C ALA A 226 -12.93 2.64 1.62
N GLY A 227 -13.75 1.85 2.31
CA GLY A 227 -15.15 1.60 1.91
C GLY A 227 -16.03 2.84 2.01
N PHE A 228 -15.88 3.67 3.05
CA PHE A 228 -16.61 4.94 3.13
C PHE A 228 -16.25 5.87 1.97
N VAL A 229 -14.98 5.93 1.57
CA VAL A 229 -14.49 6.68 0.40
C VAL A 229 -15.05 6.15 -0.93
N ASP A 230 -15.08 4.83 -1.12
CA ASP A 230 -15.77 4.19 -2.27
C ASP A 230 -17.29 4.45 -2.27
N GLY A 231 -17.86 4.57 -1.06
CA GLY A 231 -19.25 4.90 -0.80
C GLY A 231 -19.64 6.31 -1.24
N LEU A 232 -18.78 7.28 -0.90
CA LEU A 232 -18.89 8.70 -1.24
C LEU A 232 -18.44 9.03 -2.67
N GLY A 233 -17.77 8.11 -3.37
CA GLY A 233 -17.32 8.29 -4.75
C GLY A 233 -16.08 9.18 -4.93
N LEU A 234 -15.25 9.37 -3.89
CA LEU A 234 -14.14 10.35 -3.87
C LEU A 234 -12.85 9.89 -4.60
N GLY A 235 -12.92 8.81 -5.37
CA GLY A 235 -11.83 8.31 -6.22
C GLY A 235 -10.66 7.64 -5.51
N ASP A 236 -9.78 7.01 -6.30
CA ASP A 236 -8.59 6.29 -5.83
C ASP A 236 -7.59 7.18 -5.07
N ASN A 237 -7.56 8.48 -5.36
CA ASN A 237 -6.65 9.44 -4.74
C ASN A 237 -6.96 9.59 -3.24
N THR A 238 -8.22 9.89 -2.91
CA THR A 238 -8.73 9.94 -1.53
C THR A 238 -8.69 8.56 -0.87
N LYS A 239 -8.69 7.48 -1.65
CA LYS A 239 -8.59 6.10 -1.14
C LYS A 239 -7.17 5.73 -0.71
N ALA A 240 -6.17 6.05 -1.53
CA ALA A 240 -4.75 5.88 -1.20
C ALA A 240 -4.35 6.73 0.01
N ALA A 241 -4.96 7.91 0.16
CA ALA A 241 -4.89 8.73 1.38
C ALA A 241 -5.29 7.96 2.65
N VAL A 242 -6.47 7.33 2.64
CA VAL A 242 -6.94 6.50 3.76
C VAL A 242 -5.95 5.40 4.08
N ILE A 243 -5.48 4.70 3.05
CA ILE A 243 -4.56 3.56 3.19
C ILE A 243 -3.24 4.02 3.83
N ARG A 244 -2.70 5.15 3.38
CA ARG A 244 -1.48 5.77 3.90
C ARG A 244 -1.61 6.19 5.36
N LEU A 245 -2.58 7.04 5.67
CA LEU A 245 -2.82 7.53 7.03
C LEU A 245 -3.17 6.37 7.98
N GLY A 246 -3.93 5.39 7.49
CA GLY A 246 -4.27 4.19 8.23
C GLY A 246 -3.04 3.35 8.56
N LEU A 247 -2.10 3.19 7.63
CA LEU A 247 -0.82 2.54 7.89
C LEU A 247 0.04 3.30 8.91
N MET A 248 0.00 4.64 8.90
CA MET A 248 0.71 5.46 9.90
C MET A 248 0.10 5.29 11.30
N GLU A 249 -1.22 5.21 11.39
CA GLU A 249 -1.91 4.91 12.64
C GLU A 249 -1.73 3.44 13.07
N MET A 250 -1.56 2.48 12.14
CA MET A 250 -1.15 1.11 12.47
C MET A 250 0.22 1.07 13.14
N ILE A 251 1.24 1.68 12.52
CA ILE A 251 2.61 1.74 13.06
C ILE A 251 2.62 2.39 14.44
N LYS A 252 2.01 3.56 14.54
CA LYS A 252 1.96 4.38 15.77
C LYS A 252 1.17 3.72 16.90
N PHE A 253 0.16 2.91 16.59
CA PHE A 253 -0.59 2.16 17.59
C PHE A 253 0.26 1.01 18.15
N ILE A 254 0.94 0.28 17.26
CA ILE A 254 1.83 -0.81 17.64
C ILE A 254 3.00 -0.28 18.49
N ASP A 255 3.69 0.79 18.07
CA ASP A 255 4.74 1.45 18.87
C ASP A 255 4.28 1.82 20.29
N VAL A 256 3.04 2.30 20.44
CA VAL A 256 2.48 2.81 21.71
C VAL A 256 1.90 1.73 22.63
N PHE A 257 1.49 0.57 22.10
CA PHE A 257 0.81 -0.49 22.86
C PHE A 257 1.53 -1.84 22.85
N PHE A 258 2.40 -2.08 21.87
CA PHE A 258 3.20 -3.29 21.64
C PHE A 258 4.65 -2.90 21.25
N PRO A 259 5.37 -2.17 22.13
CA PRO A 259 6.67 -1.58 21.81
C PRO A 259 7.75 -2.62 21.49
N GLY A 260 8.70 -2.25 20.63
CA GLY A 260 9.78 -3.12 20.13
C GLY A 260 9.56 -3.64 18.70
N GLY A 261 8.43 -3.31 18.07
CA GLY A 261 8.19 -3.55 16.64
C GLY A 261 9.19 -2.83 15.73
N LYS A 262 9.49 -3.43 14.57
CA LYS A 262 10.43 -2.89 13.58
C LYS A 262 9.68 -2.23 12.43
N LEU A 263 10.12 -1.04 12.02
CA LEU A 263 9.50 -0.29 10.90
C LEU A 263 9.50 -1.10 9.58
N THR A 264 10.48 -1.98 9.38
CA THR A 264 10.57 -2.89 8.24
C THR A 264 9.39 -3.87 8.16
N THR A 265 8.85 -4.32 9.30
CA THR A 265 7.72 -5.28 9.36
C THR A 265 6.45 -4.76 8.66
N PHE A 266 6.32 -3.45 8.52
CA PHE A 266 5.17 -2.81 7.85
C PHE A 266 5.27 -2.83 6.31
N PHE A 267 6.47 -3.04 5.77
CA PHE A 267 6.71 -3.31 4.35
C PHE A 267 6.57 -4.79 3.97
N GLU A 268 6.43 -5.68 4.97
CA GLU A 268 6.18 -7.09 4.73
C GLU A 268 4.73 -7.38 4.36
N SER A 269 4.47 -8.58 3.83
CA SER A 269 3.14 -8.98 3.35
C SER A 269 2.04 -8.75 4.41
N CYS A 270 2.34 -8.96 5.70
CA CYS A 270 1.41 -8.71 6.80
C CYS A 270 0.96 -7.25 6.96
N GLY A 271 1.82 -6.28 6.58
CA GLY A 271 1.56 -4.85 6.65
C GLY A 271 0.92 -4.34 5.36
N VAL A 272 1.72 -3.67 4.54
CA VAL A 272 1.30 -3.02 3.28
C VAL A 272 0.45 -3.91 2.37
N ALA A 273 0.84 -5.16 2.11
CA ALA A 273 0.16 -5.98 1.11
C ALA A 273 -1.24 -6.42 1.58
N ASP A 274 -1.34 -7.03 2.78
CA ASP A 274 -2.63 -7.46 3.35
C ASP A 274 -3.55 -6.25 3.62
N LEU A 275 -2.99 -5.07 3.90
CA LEU A 275 -3.74 -3.81 3.97
C LEU A 275 -4.35 -3.43 2.60
N ILE A 276 -3.53 -3.30 1.55
CA ILE A 276 -3.99 -2.94 0.19
C ILE A 276 -5.08 -3.90 -0.29
N THR A 277 -4.83 -5.22 -0.24
CA THR A 277 -5.81 -6.24 -0.65
C THR A 277 -7.12 -6.13 0.14
N THR A 278 -7.07 -5.77 1.43
CA THR A 278 -8.30 -5.58 2.23
C THR A 278 -9.03 -4.29 1.86
N CYS A 279 -8.31 -3.20 1.56
CA CYS A 279 -8.87 -1.91 1.16
C CYS A 279 -9.39 -1.85 -0.29
N TYR A 280 -9.09 -2.84 -1.14
CA TYR A 280 -9.67 -2.97 -2.49
C TYR A 280 -10.67 -4.14 -2.61
N GLY A 281 -10.34 -5.35 -2.16
CA GLY A 281 -11.19 -6.55 -2.31
C GLY A 281 -12.09 -6.89 -1.11
N GLY A 282 -11.81 -6.34 0.07
CA GLY A 282 -12.26 -6.87 1.37
C GLY A 282 -13.73 -6.66 1.74
N ARG A 283 -14.21 -7.47 2.72
CA ARG A 283 -15.57 -7.40 3.28
C ARG A 283 -15.86 -6.06 3.97
N ASN A 284 -14.90 -5.57 4.77
CA ASN A 284 -14.99 -4.30 5.47
C ASN A 284 -15.23 -3.16 4.48
N ARG A 285 -14.45 -3.12 3.39
CA ARG A 285 -14.61 -2.18 2.28
C ARG A 285 -16.02 -2.25 1.66
N LYS A 286 -16.45 -3.45 1.24
CA LYS A 286 -17.74 -3.67 0.57
C LYS A 286 -18.95 -3.31 1.45
N VAL A 287 -18.93 -3.62 2.74
CA VAL A 287 -20.03 -3.27 3.65
C VAL A 287 -20.01 -1.78 4.03
N SER A 288 -18.83 -1.18 4.24
CA SER A 288 -18.71 0.26 4.46
C SER A 288 -19.09 1.09 3.23
N GLU A 289 -18.85 0.60 2.01
CA GLU A 289 -19.36 1.21 0.77
C GLU A 289 -20.89 1.20 0.75
N ALA A 290 -21.52 0.05 1.05
CA ALA A 290 -22.97 -0.07 1.09
C ALA A 290 -23.61 0.73 2.23
N PHE A 291 -22.92 0.87 3.37
CA PHE A 291 -23.35 1.71 4.50
C PHE A 291 -23.57 3.16 4.07
N VAL A 292 -22.60 3.74 3.38
CA VAL A 292 -22.75 5.10 2.82
C VAL A 292 -23.81 5.16 1.73
N LYS A 293 -23.78 4.21 0.77
CA LYS A 293 -24.67 4.25 -0.41
C LYS A 293 -26.14 3.95 -0.10
N THR A 294 -26.46 3.36 1.06
CA THR A 294 -27.84 2.96 1.42
C THR A 294 -28.36 3.59 2.70
N GLY A 295 -27.51 4.16 3.56
CA GLY A 295 -27.90 4.65 4.89
C GLY A 295 -28.34 3.57 5.88
N LYS A 296 -28.33 2.28 5.49
CA LYS A 296 -28.67 1.16 6.38
C LYS A 296 -27.59 0.98 7.45
N SER A 297 -28.00 0.54 8.65
CA SER A 297 -27.05 0.20 9.72
C SER A 297 -26.10 -0.92 9.30
N ILE A 298 -24.87 -0.89 9.83
CA ILE A 298 -23.85 -1.91 9.56
C ILE A 298 -24.36 -3.32 9.92
N GLU A 299 -25.14 -3.46 10.99
CA GLU A 299 -25.74 -4.74 11.40
C GLU A 299 -26.74 -5.28 10.36
N THR A 300 -27.51 -4.40 9.72
CA THR A 300 -28.46 -4.77 8.65
C THR A 300 -27.69 -5.26 7.42
N LEU A 301 -26.65 -4.52 7.02
CA LEU A 301 -25.82 -4.87 5.87
C LEU A 301 -24.94 -6.11 6.11
N GLU A 302 -24.54 -6.38 7.36
CA GLU A 302 -23.91 -7.63 7.76
C GLU A 302 -24.87 -8.81 7.53
N LYS A 303 -26.13 -8.70 7.97
CA LYS A 303 -27.16 -9.73 7.76
C LYS A 303 -27.42 -9.96 6.26
N GLU A 304 -27.62 -8.89 5.49
CA GLU A 304 -27.93 -8.93 4.05
C GLU A 304 -26.75 -9.41 3.19
N MET A 305 -25.60 -8.73 3.27
CA MET A 305 -24.49 -8.92 2.33
C MET A 305 -23.58 -10.09 2.71
N LEU A 306 -23.40 -10.33 4.01
CA LEU A 306 -22.40 -11.28 4.49
C LEU A 306 -22.96 -12.69 4.74
N LYS A 307 -24.27 -12.94 4.60
CA LYS A 307 -24.86 -14.28 4.77
C LYS A 307 -24.39 -14.94 6.09
N GLY A 308 -24.30 -14.11 7.14
CA GLY A 308 -23.82 -14.47 8.47
C GLY A 308 -22.30 -14.38 8.71
N GLN A 309 -21.45 -13.82 7.83
CA GLN A 309 -20.07 -13.46 8.26
C GLN A 309 -20.13 -12.23 9.18
N LYS A 310 -19.42 -12.23 10.32
CA LYS A 310 -19.25 -11.02 11.13
C LYS A 310 -18.30 -10.02 10.48
N LEU A 311 -18.65 -8.73 10.53
CA LEU A 311 -17.77 -7.64 10.11
C LEU A 311 -16.78 -7.32 11.24
N GLN A 312 -15.49 -7.19 10.90
CA GLN A 312 -14.44 -7.06 11.92
C GLN A 312 -13.93 -5.63 12.08
N GLY A 313 -13.99 -4.81 11.02
CA GLY A 313 -13.54 -3.42 11.04
C GLY A 313 -14.12 -2.56 12.18
N PRO A 314 -15.46 -2.48 12.33
CA PRO A 314 -16.09 -1.65 13.37
C PRO A 314 -15.72 -2.08 14.79
N PHE A 315 -15.75 -3.38 15.08
CA PHE A 315 -15.36 -3.95 16.37
C PHE A 315 -13.86 -3.74 16.68
N THR A 316 -13.00 -3.80 15.65
CA THR A 316 -11.59 -3.43 15.79
C THR A 316 -11.46 -1.94 16.12
N ALA A 317 -12.25 -1.08 15.48
CA ALA A 317 -12.23 0.37 15.71
C ALA A 317 -12.73 0.75 17.12
N GLU A 318 -13.75 0.04 17.62
CA GLU A 318 -14.26 0.16 19.00
C GLU A 318 -13.18 -0.16 20.04
N GLU A 319 -12.57 -1.34 19.99
CA GLU A 319 -11.57 -1.75 21.00
C GLU A 319 -10.26 -0.97 20.88
N VAL A 320 -9.88 -0.53 19.67
CA VAL A 320 -8.79 0.45 19.48
C VAL A 320 -9.15 1.78 20.11
N ASN A 321 -10.33 2.35 19.82
CA ASN A 321 -10.72 3.65 20.35
C ASN A 321 -10.88 3.62 21.88
N TYR A 322 -11.32 2.50 22.47
CA TYR A 322 -11.30 2.28 23.91
C TYR A 322 -9.89 2.40 24.50
N MET A 323 -8.89 1.71 23.92
CA MET A 323 -7.49 1.82 24.36
C MET A 323 -6.91 3.23 24.15
N LEU A 324 -7.33 3.94 23.10
CA LEU A 324 -6.95 5.32 22.85
C LEU A 324 -7.56 6.29 23.88
N LYS A 325 -8.84 6.13 24.22
CA LYS A 325 -9.53 6.89 25.28
C LYS A 325 -8.82 6.72 26.63
N LEU A 326 -8.48 5.49 27.02
CA LEU A 326 -7.73 5.23 28.27
C LEU A 326 -6.36 5.93 28.37
N LYS A 327 -5.70 6.23 27.24
CA LYS A 327 -4.44 6.99 27.21
C LYS A 327 -4.61 8.48 26.84
N ASN A 328 -5.84 8.98 26.68
CA ASN A 328 -6.15 10.32 26.14
C ASN A 328 -5.53 10.59 24.75
N MET A 329 -5.51 9.56 23.88
CA MET A 329 -4.79 9.58 22.60
C MET A 329 -5.67 9.70 21.35
N GLU A 330 -7.00 9.82 21.45
CA GLU A 330 -7.89 9.94 20.28
C GLU A 330 -7.42 11.01 19.27
N ASN A 331 -7.05 12.20 19.77
CA ASN A 331 -6.53 13.31 18.95
C ASN A 331 -5.19 13.02 18.25
N ARG A 332 -4.46 11.97 18.67
CA ARG A 332 -3.24 11.47 18.00
C ARG A 332 -3.54 10.38 16.97
N PHE A 333 -4.77 9.90 16.88
CA PHE A 333 -5.24 8.87 15.95
C PHE A 333 -6.60 9.29 15.34
N PRO A 334 -6.63 10.42 14.61
CA PRO A 334 -7.87 10.98 14.07
C PRO A 334 -8.59 10.02 13.11
N LEU A 335 -7.87 9.20 12.34
CA LEU A 335 -8.51 8.31 11.36
C LEU A 335 -9.20 7.11 12.02
N PHE A 336 -8.52 6.41 12.93
CA PHE A 336 -9.14 5.33 13.71
C PHE A 336 -10.31 5.84 14.56
N THR A 337 -10.16 7.03 15.15
CA THR A 337 -11.22 7.70 15.92
C THR A 337 -12.42 8.05 15.04
N ALA A 338 -12.21 8.69 13.89
CA ALA A 338 -13.28 9.05 12.96
C ALA A 338 -14.00 7.81 12.42
N ILE A 339 -13.27 6.76 12.03
CA ILE A 339 -13.88 5.51 11.55
C ILE A 339 -14.74 4.85 12.64
N HIS A 340 -14.27 4.81 13.90
CA HIS A 340 -15.09 4.32 15.02
C HIS A 340 -16.37 5.16 15.17
N ARG A 341 -16.25 6.48 15.26
CA ARG A 341 -17.38 7.40 15.45
C ARG A 341 -18.40 7.34 14.32
N ILE A 342 -17.95 7.15 13.07
CA ILE A 342 -18.85 6.91 11.92
C ILE A 342 -19.54 5.54 12.01
N CYS A 343 -18.85 4.49 12.46
CA CYS A 343 -19.46 3.17 12.64
C CYS A 343 -20.57 3.14 13.70
N ILE A 344 -20.51 4.02 14.71
CA ILE A 344 -21.55 4.14 15.76
C ILE A 344 -22.54 5.29 15.53
N GLY A 345 -22.35 6.11 14.49
CA GLY A 345 -23.26 7.21 14.12
C GLY A 345 -23.03 8.55 14.84
N GLU A 346 -21.93 8.71 15.59
CA GLU A 346 -21.52 9.99 16.17
C GLU A 346 -21.02 11.00 15.12
N LEU A 347 -20.52 10.50 13.98
CA LEU A 347 -20.07 11.31 12.83
C LEU A 347 -20.70 10.77 11.54
N LYS A 348 -20.89 11.64 10.55
CA LYS A 348 -21.32 11.24 9.21
C LYS A 348 -20.12 10.77 8.38
N PRO A 349 -20.32 9.91 7.36
CA PRO A 349 -19.26 9.54 6.43
C PRO A 349 -18.58 10.72 5.74
N THR A 350 -19.29 11.83 5.51
CA THR A 350 -18.75 13.08 4.96
C THR A 350 -17.64 13.68 5.83
N ASP A 351 -17.79 13.59 7.14
CA ASP A 351 -16.95 14.24 8.15
C ASP A 351 -15.60 13.51 8.26
N LEU A 352 -15.54 12.28 7.72
CA LEU A 352 -14.30 11.59 7.42
C LEU A 352 -13.38 12.44 6.55
N ILE A 353 -13.91 13.18 5.57
CA ILE A 353 -13.11 14.00 4.62
C ILE A 353 -12.32 15.07 5.36
N ASP A 354 -12.88 15.67 6.42
CA ASP A 354 -12.15 16.65 7.23
C ASP A 354 -10.96 16.06 7.98
N CYS A 355 -10.96 14.74 8.18
CA CYS A 355 -9.80 13.98 8.66
C CYS A 355 -8.92 13.44 7.52
N ILE A 356 -9.50 13.05 6.37
CA ILE A 356 -8.96 11.95 5.54
C ILE A 356 -8.04 12.27 4.41
N ARG A 357 -8.27 13.40 3.65
CA ARG A 357 -6.73 15.41 2.29
C ARG A 357 -5.37 15.11 1.45
N SER A 358 -5.35 14.37 0.30
CA SER A 358 -4.31 13.62 -0.47
C SER A 358 -5.01 12.70 -1.52
N HIS A 359 -4.46 12.35 -2.69
CA HIS A 359 -3.33 12.89 -3.44
C HIS A 359 -3.45 12.46 -4.96
N PRO A 360 -3.70 13.40 -5.93
CA PRO A 360 -3.96 13.12 -7.38
C PRO A 360 -2.87 13.36 -8.54
N GLU A 361 -3.02 14.16 -9.66
CA GLU A 361 -1.98 14.45 -10.75
C GLU A 361 -2.18 15.66 -11.80
N HIS A 362 -1.45 16.79 -11.68
CA HIS A 362 -1.23 18.07 -12.46
C HIS A 362 -1.09 19.28 -11.47
N MET A 363 -0.36 20.38 -11.73
CA MET A 363 -0.09 21.39 -10.65
C MET A 363 -0.06 22.91 -10.96
N GLY A 364 0.51 23.39 -12.07
CA GLY A 364 0.94 24.80 -12.26
C GLY A 364 -0.03 25.90 -11.77
N SER A 365 -1.09 26.15 -12.54
CA SER A 365 -2.10 27.19 -12.22
C SER A 365 -2.86 26.95 -10.91
N ALA A 366 -2.92 25.70 -10.43
CA ALA A 366 -3.60 25.36 -9.18
C ALA A 366 -2.74 25.73 -7.95
N ILE A 367 -1.41 25.58 -8.04
CA ILE A 367 -0.49 26.10 -7.03
C ILE A 367 -0.45 27.62 -7.06
N ALA A 368 -0.55 28.25 -8.25
CA ALA A 368 -0.75 29.70 -8.33
C ALA A 368 -2.04 30.13 -7.58
N LYS A 369 -3.18 29.45 -7.80
CA LYS A 369 -4.43 29.69 -7.04
C LYS A 369 -4.22 29.55 -5.52
N ILE A 370 -3.56 28.47 -5.07
CA ILE A 370 -3.23 28.27 -3.64
C ILE A 370 -2.42 29.44 -3.09
N VAL A 371 -1.32 29.80 -3.75
CA VAL A 371 -0.38 30.82 -3.28
C VAL A 371 -1.05 32.19 -3.25
N GLY A 372 -1.79 32.57 -4.30
CA GLY A 372 -2.54 33.84 -4.34
C GLY A 372 -3.53 34.00 -3.18
N VAL A 373 -4.26 32.93 -2.82
CA VAL A 373 -5.15 32.92 -1.65
C VAL A 373 -4.36 32.96 -0.33
N ASN A 374 -3.30 32.18 -0.22
CA ASN A 374 -2.53 32.07 1.02
C ASN A 374 -1.74 33.34 1.35
N VAL A 375 -1.15 34.06 0.39
CA VAL A 375 -0.47 35.33 0.72
C VAL A 375 -1.44 36.42 1.19
N MET A 376 -2.69 36.41 0.72
CA MET A 376 -3.74 37.31 1.21
C MET A 376 -4.13 36.98 2.67
N LYS A 377 -4.16 35.68 3.01
CA LYS A 377 -4.47 35.16 4.35
C LYS A 377 -3.32 35.37 5.35
N TYR A 378 -2.08 35.19 4.91
CA TYR A 378 -0.85 35.30 5.72
C TYR A 378 -0.06 36.57 5.33
N ASN A 379 -0.78 37.69 5.16
CA ASN A 379 -0.22 38.99 4.74
C ASN A 379 0.75 39.63 5.76
N ASN A 380 0.87 39.05 6.96
CA ASN A 380 1.87 39.37 7.97
C ASN A 380 3.21 38.62 7.77
N ILE A 381 3.30 37.75 6.75
CA ILE A 381 4.48 36.96 6.37
C ILE A 381 4.85 37.21 4.90
N PHE A 382 3.86 37.35 4.02
CA PHE A 382 4.05 37.49 2.57
C PHE A 382 3.48 38.80 2.03
N GLU A 383 4.09 39.33 0.97
CA GLU A 383 3.44 40.37 0.16
C GLU A 383 2.18 39.83 -0.50
N THR A 384 1.11 40.64 -0.52
CA THR A 384 -0.19 40.24 -1.06
C THR A 384 -0.23 40.09 -2.58
N ARG A 385 0.74 40.66 -3.30
CA ARG A 385 0.88 40.53 -4.75
C ARG A 385 1.77 39.34 -5.10
N VAL A 386 1.35 38.53 -6.05
CA VAL A 386 2.09 37.38 -6.57
C VAL A 386 2.45 37.60 -8.03
N THR A 387 3.64 37.15 -8.42
CA THR A 387 4.05 37.03 -9.83
C THR A 387 4.07 35.57 -10.26
N MET A 388 3.56 35.29 -11.45
CA MET A 388 3.62 33.97 -12.09
C MET A 388 4.18 34.13 -13.50
N TYR A 389 5.19 33.34 -13.87
CA TYR A 389 5.61 33.23 -15.27
C TYR A 389 4.89 32.05 -15.94
N VAL A 390 4.42 32.26 -17.18
CA VAL A 390 3.99 31.18 -18.08
C VAL A 390 4.81 31.25 -19.37
N TYR A 391 5.08 30.09 -19.99
CA TYR A 391 5.65 30.09 -21.33
C TYR A 391 4.64 30.71 -22.30
N GLU A 392 5.09 31.68 -23.11
CA GLU A 392 4.18 32.43 -23.99
C GLU A 392 3.69 31.56 -25.15
N GLU A 393 2.38 31.54 -25.34
CA GLU A 393 1.72 30.79 -26.41
C GLU A 393 0.58 31.60 -27.01
N ILE A 394 0.23 31.33 -28.27
CA ILE A 394 -0.89 31.99 -28.95
C ILE A 394 -2.10 31.06 -28.93
N ILE A 395 -3.17 31.50 -28.27
CA ILE A 395 -4.46 30.82 -28.16
C ILE A 395 -5.51 31.74 -28.80
N ASN A 396 -6.23 31.26 -29.82
CA ASN A 396 -7.25 32.04 -30.54
C ASN A 396 -6.75 33.42 -31.03
N ASN A 397 -5.50 33.48 -31.52
CA ASN A 397 -4.77 34.68 -31.93
C ASN A 397 -4.37 35.68 -30.81
N GLU A 398 -4.61 35.36 -29.53
CA GLU A 398 -4.15 36.15 -28.39
C GLU A 398 -3.05 35.44 -27.59
N LYS A 399 -2.15 36.22 -26.97
CA LYS A 399 -1.14 35.71 -26.03
C LYS A 399 -1.80 35.12 -24.78
N LEU A 400 -1.41 33.90 -24.39
CA LEU A 400 -1.86 33.26 -23.15
C LEU A 400 -1.58 34.14 -21.91
N THR A 401 -0.47 34.88 -21.93
CA THR A 401 -0.14 35.88 -20.90
C THR A 401 -1.20 36.99 -20.80
N ASN A 402 -1.71 37.50 -21.92
CA ASN A 402 -2.77 38.52 -21.92
C ASN A 402 -4.08 37.92 -21.41
N ILE A 403 -4.48 36.74 -21.92
CA ILE A 403 -5.71 36.04 -21.51
C ILE A 403 -5.73 35.86 -19.98
N ILE A 404 -4.63 35.37 -19.39
CA ILE A 404 -4.57 35.18 -17.92
C ILE A 404 -4.64 36.53 -17.19
N ASN A 405 -3.96 37.58 -17.65
CA ASN A 405 -4.01 38.90 -17.02
C ASN A 405 -5.36 39.64 -17.20
N THR A 406 -6.19 39.27 -18.19
CA THR A 406 -7.45 39.96 -18.50
C THR A 406 -8.70 39.22 -18.00
N ILE A 407 -8.73 37.88 -18.08
CA ILE A 407 -9.88 37.08 -17.59
C ILE A 407 -9.55 36.20 -16.39
N HIS A 408 -8.35 36.34 -15.81
CA HIS A 408 -7.88 35.61 -14.62
C HIS A 408 -8.09 34.09 -14.72
N GLU A 409 -7.78 33.51 -15.88
CA GLU A 409 -7.99 32.09 -16.16
C GLU A 409 -6.94 31.54 -17.14
N ASN A 410 -6.32 30.42 -16.81
CA ASN A 410 -5.42 29.71 -17.73
C ASN A 410 -6.22 28.72 -18.58
N VAL A 411 -6.89 29.25 -19.60
CA VAL A 411 -7.81 28.51 -20.49
C VAL A 411 -7.22 27.27 -21.17
N LYS A 412 -5.89 27.13 -21.22
CA LYS A 412 -5.21 25.95 -21.78
C LYS A 412 -4.86 24.90 -20.72
N TYR A 413 -4.31 25.33 -19.58
CA TYR A 413 -3.72 24.41 -18.58
C TYR A 413 -4.55 24.24 -17.30
N LEU A 414 -5.59 25.07 -17.10
CA LEU A 414 -6.60 24.91 -16.06
C LEU A 414 -7.93 25.58 -16.49
N PRO A 415 -8.57 25.09 -17.58
CA PRO A 415 -9.84 25.63 -18.05
C PRO A 415 -10.95 25.48 -16.99
N GLY A 416 -11.81 26.49 -16.89
CA GLY A 416 -12.99 26.48 -16.00
C GLY A 416 -12.71 26.90 -14.55
N HIS A 417 -11.48 27.26 -14.19
CA HIS A 417 -11.14 27.71 -12.83
C HIS A 417 -10.45 29.07 -12.82
N LYS A 418 -11.01 30.03 -12.07
CA LYS A 418 -10.39 31.34 -11.89
C LYS A 418 -9.16 31.28 -10.98
N ILE A 419 -8.18 32.07 -11.37
CA ILE A 419 -6.94 32.39 -10.65
C ILE A 419 -7.20 33.70 -9.87
N PRO A 420 -6.70 33.85 -8.63
CA PRO A 420 -6.85 35.10 -7.86
C PRO A 420 -6.32 36.36 -8.58
N GLU A 421 -7.05 37.47 -8.45
CA GLU A 421 -6.75 38.75 -9.11
C GLU A 421 -5.42 39.39 -8.69
N ASN A 422 -4.90 39.01 -7.51
CA ASN A 422 -3.60 39.45 -6.99
C ASN A 422 -2.38 38.77 -7.65
N ILE A 423 -2.60 37.87 -8.62
CA ILE A 423 -1.55 37.24 -9.43
C ILE A 423 -1.42 37.98 -10.76
N ALA A 424 -0.26 38.60 -10.96
CA ALA A 424 0.15 39.17 -12.24
C ALA A 424 1.03 38.19 -13.02
N VAL A 425 0.92 38.21 -14.36
CA VAL A 425 1.74 37.39 -15.26
C VAL A 425 2.62 38.28 -16.14
N PRO A 426 3.83 38.68 -15.68
CA PRO A 426 4.81 39.41 -16.47
C PRO A 426 5.79 38.45 -17.17
N ASP A 427 6.86 38.99 -17.76
CA ASP A 427 7.97 38.17 -18.26
C ASP A 427 8.74 37.45 -17.14
N VAL A 428 9.63 36.54 -17.53
CA VAL A 428 10.33 35.63 -16.61
C VAL A 428 11.30 36.32 -15.64
N VAL A 429 11.91 37.44 -16.03
CA VAL A 429 12.86 38.18 -15.18
C VAL A 429 12.08 39.08 -14.22
N GLU A 430 11.10 39.83 -14.74
CA GLU A 430 10.22 40.66 -13.92
C GLU A 430 9.45 39.83 -12.88
N ALA A 431 9.05 38.60 -13.22
CA ALA A 431 8.39 37.67 -12.30
C ALA A 431 9.28 37.21 -11.14
N ALA A 432 10.60 37.17 -11.33
CA ALA A 432 11.53 36.51 -10.41
C ALA A 432 12.45 37.46 -9.64
N LYS A 433 12.81 38.63 -10.20
CA LYS A 433 13.89 39.50 -9.69
C LYS A 433 13.79 39.88 -8.21
N ASN A 434 12.57 40.09 -7.72
CA ASN A 434 12.28 40.54 -6.35
C ASN A 434 11.78 39.41 -5.44
N ALA A 435 11.63 38.18 -5.93
CA ALA A 435 11.03 37.08 -5.17
C ALA A 435 12.01 36.46 -4.17
N ASP A 436 11.60 36.36 -2.90
CA ASP A 436 12.36 35.62 -1.88
C ASP A 436 12.09 34.10 -1.94
N ILE A 437 10.99 33.68 -2.55
CA ILE A 437 10.64 32.26 -2.77
C ILE A 437 10.32 32.06 -4.25
N LEU A 438 11.13 31.24 -4.92
CA LEU A 438 10.98 30.89 -6.34
C LEU A 438 10.35 29.51 -6.48
N ILE A 439 9.09 29.45 -6.92
CA ILE A 439 8.33 28.20 -7.07
C ILE A 439 8.45 27.70 -8.52
N PHE A 440 9.20 26.62 -8.73
CA PHE A 440 9.50 26.10 -10.07
C PHE A 440 8.50 25.01 -10.48
N VAL A 441 7.58 25.33 -11.40
CA VAL A 441 6.50 24.41 -11.86
C VAL A 441 6.47 24.24 -13.39
N LEU A 442 7.63 23.99 -13.99
CA LEU A 442 7.84 23.89 -15.44
C LEU A 442 8.34 22.49 -15.87
N PRO A 443 8.22 22.11 -17.16
CA PRO A 443 8.90 20.95 -17.71
C PRO A 443 10.42 21.11 -17.60
N HIS A 444 11.09 20.09 -17.08
CA HIS A 444 12.54 20.05 -16.80
C HIS A 444 13.45 20.59 -17.94
N GLN A 445 13.11 20.39 -19.22
CA GLN A 445 13.95 20.73 -20.38
C GLN A 445 14.25 22.22 -20.46
N PHE A 446 13.35 23.03 -19.89
CA PHE A 446 13.51 24.46 -19.79
C PHE A 446 14.25 24.89 -18.52
N ILE A 447 14.61 23.99 -17.58
CA ILE A 447 15.22 24.39 -16.30
C ILE A 447 16.63 24.94 -16.45
N ARG A 448 17.49 24.34 -17.30
CA ARG A 448 18.84 24.88 -17.53
C ARG A 448 18.78 26.23 -18.24
N THR A 449 17.89 26.37 -19.23
CA THR A 449 17.63 27.64 -19.93
C THR A 449 17.09 28.70 -18.97
N LEU A 450 16.06 28.37 -18.17
CA LEU A 450 15.48 29.24 -17.16
C LEU A 450 16.50 29.67 -16.11
N CYS A 451 17.30 28.74 -15.57
CA CYS A 451 18.36 29.07 -14.62
C CYS A 451 19.43 29.95 -15.27
N SER A 452 19.70 29.81 -16.57
CA SER A 452 20.62 30.70 -17.30
C SER A 452 20.04 32.11 -17.49
N THR A 453 18.73 32.23 -17.71
CA THR A 453 18.03 33.54 -17.80
C THR A 453 17.88 34.22 -16.44
N LEU A 454 17.71 33.45 -15.36
CA LEU A 454 17.54 33.97 -13.99
C LEU A 454 18.87 34.16 -13.25
N LEU A 455 19.99 33.64 -13.76
CA LEU A 455 21.32 33.83 -13.18
C LEU A 455 21.64 35.33 -13.09
N ASP A 456 22.14 35.74 -11.93
CA ASP A 456 22.48 37.12 -11.55
C ASP A 456 21.31 38.13 -11.69
N ASN A 457 20.08 37.65 -11.95
CA ASN A 457 18.84 38.41 -12.13
C ASN A 457 17.80 38.13 -11.02
N ILE A 458 18.20 37.52 -9.91
CA ILE A 458 17.37 37.20 -8.74
C ILE A 458 18.06 37.61 -7.44
N LYS A 459 17.28 37.75 -6.35
CA LYS A 459 17.82 37.95 -4.99
C LYS A 459 18.79 36.81 -4.61
N PRO A 460 20.05 37.10 -4.19
CA PRO A 460 20.98 36.07 -3.69
C PRO A 460 20.49 35.35 -2.41
N THR A 461 19.51 35.93 -1.72
CA THR A 461 18.85 35.36 -0.54
C THR A 461 17.60 34.55 -0.86
N ALA A 462 17.21 34.43 -2.14
CA ALA A 462 16.02 33.67 -2.54
C ALA A 462 16.18 32.17 -2.21
N VAL A 463 15.05 31.49 -2.02
CA VAL A 463 15.00 30.03 -1.87
C VAL A 463 14.09 29.40 -2.92
N GLY A 464 14.55 28.31 -3.51
CA GLY A 464 13.78 27.53 -4.45
C GLY A 464 12.80 26.58 -3.77
N LEU A 465 11.64 26.37 -4.41
CA LEU A 465 10.73 25.26 -4.17
C LEU A 465 10.43 24.57 -5.51
N SER A 466 11.08 23.43 -5.76
CA SER A 466 10.90 22.66 -6.98
C SER A 466 9.65 21.78 -6.91
N LEU A 467 8.73 22.01 -7.83
CA LEU A 467 7.62 21.13 -8.19
C LEU A 467 7.90 20.45 -9.54
N ILE A 468 9.12 20.60 -10.07
CA ILE A 468 9.54 20.00 -11.34
C ILE A 468 9.66 18.49 -11.13
N LYS A 469 8.67 17.78 -11.67
CA LYS A 469 8.75 16.34 -11.90
C LYS A 469 9.87 16.12 -12.91
N SER A 470 10.95 15.48 -12.46
CA SER A 470 12.23 15.51 -13.17
C SER A 470 12.19 14.79 -14.52
N GLN A 471 13.16 15.14 -15.36
CA GLN A 471 13.85 14.12 -16.14
C GLN A 471 15.32 14.16 -15.75
N PHE A 472 16.03 13.06 -16.02
CA PHE A 472 17.47 12.97 -15.79
C PHE A 472 18.16 12.95 -17.14
N GLU A 473 18.95 13.98 -17.42
CA GLU A 473 19.85 13.95 -18.58
C GLU A 473 20.97 12.96 -18.31
N LEU A 474 21.04 11.88 -19.10
CA LEU A 474 22.30 11.20 -19.31
C LEU A 474 23.28 12.21 -19.92
N LYS A 475 24.44 12.43 -19.29
CA LYS A 475 25.59 13.02 -19.98
C LYS A 475 25.81 12.21 -21.27
N GLY A 476 26.00 12.92 -22.38
CA GLY A 476 25.84 12.36 -23.73
C GLY A 476 26.77 11.19 -24.06
N PHE A 477 26.47 10.50 -25.17
CA PHE A 477 27.23 9.37 -25.69
C PHE A 477 28.71 9.71 -25.95
N GLY A 478 29.55 9.59 -24.92
CA GLY A 478 30.99 9.80 -24.94
C GLY A 478 31.68 8.81 -24.01
N ARG A 479 32.62 8.03 -24.54
CA ARG A 479 33.38 7.05 -23.75
C ARG A 479 34.34 7.79 -22.80
N GLY A 480 34.02 7.90 -21.51
CA GLY A 480 35.03 8.23 -20.48
C GLY A 480 34.52 8.85 -19.18
N GLU A 481 33.46 9.65 -19.19
CA GLU A 481 32.95 10.30 -17.98
C GLU A 481 31.82 9.48 -17.32
N GLY A 482 31.81 9.47 -15.98
CA GLY A 482 30.91 8.60 -15.21
C GLY A 482 29.44 9.06 -15.22
N ASN A 483 28.52 8.09 -15.36
CA ASN A 483 27.07 8.31 -15.28
C ASN A 483 26.65 8.71 -13.85
N SER A 484 26.70 10.02 -13.57
CA SER A 484 26.15 10.67 -12.38
C SER A 484 24.77 11.28 -12.68
N ILE A 485 23.77 10.90 -11.89
CA ILE A 485 22.41 11.44 -12.01
C ILE A 485 22.33 12.74 -11.22
N GLU A 486 21.90 13.83 -11.87
CA GLU A 486 21.75 15.14 -11.22
C GLU A 486 20.27 15.42 -10.95
N LEU A 487 19.88 15.54 -9.68
CA LEU A 487 18.51 15.92 -9.27
C LEU A 487 18.19 17.34 -9.74
N ILE A 488 16.91 17.66 -10.00
CA ILE A 488 16.50 19.01 -10.42
C ILE A 488 16.75 20.02 -9.30
N SER A 489 16.51 19.67 -8.03
CA SER A 489 16.92 20.54 -6.91
C SER A 489 18.41 20.86 -6.95
N LYS A 490 19.26 19.88 -7.29
CA LYS A 490 20.71 20.05 -7.42
C LYS A 490 21.11 20.82 -8.66
N ILE A 491 20.39 20.69 -9.77
CA ILE A 491 20.55 21.56 -10.95
C ILE A 491 20.23 23.01 -10.57
N ILE A 492 19.09 23.27 -9.91
CA ILE A 492 18.69 24.61 -9.48
C ILE A 492 19.71 25.21 -8.49
N GLU A 493 20.09 24.46 -7.44
CA GLU A 493 21.11 24.89 -6.47
C GLU A 493 22.42 25.28 -7.16
N LYS A 494 22.90 24.44 -8.09
CA LYS A 494 24.16 24.61 -8.80
C LYS A 494 24.17 25.77 -9.79
N HIS A 495 23.06 26.02 -10.50
CA HIS A 495 23.01 27.03 -11.56
C HIS A 495 22.57 28.41 -11.02
N LEU A 496 21.70 28.46 -10.00
CA LEU A 496 21.22 29.72 -9.40
C LEU A 496 21.89 30.09 -8.07
N ARG A 497 22.74 29.21 -7.51
CA ARG A 497 23.50 29.45 -6.25
C ARG A 497 22.62 29.67 -5.00
N ILE A 498 21.36 29.22 -5.05
CA ILE A 498 20.36 29.30 -3.96
C ILE A 498 20.02 27.92 -3.39
N GLN A 499 19.53 27.82 -2.16
CA GLN A 499 18.98 26.54 -1.65
C GLN A 499 17.72 26.16 -2.42
N CYS A 500 17.58 24.89 -2.84
CA CYS A 500 16.34 24.38 -3.46
C CYS A 500 15.68 23.28 -2.60
N ASN A 501 14.46 23.56 -2.16
CA ASN A 501 13.57 22.61 -1.50
C ASN A 501 12.66 21.95 -2.54
N VAL A 502 11.91 20.92 -2.17
CA VAL A 502 11.16 20.08 -3.13
C VAL A 502 9.75 19.80 -2.62
N LEU A 503 8.72 19.87 -3.47
CA LEU A 503 7.31 19.60 -3.13
C LEU A 503 6.76 18.51 -4.05
N MET A 504 6.36 17.36 -3.50
CA MET A 504 6.12 16.16 -4.32
C MET A 504 5.02 15.21 -3.85
N GLY A 505 4.65 14.36 -4.82
CA GLY A 505 3.77 13.21 -4.77
C GLY A 505 2.63 13.33 -5.78
N ALA A 506 1.60 12.54 -5.60
CA ALA A 506 0.42 12.54 -6.45
C ALA A 506 -0.41 13.84 -6.29
N ASN A 507 -0.44 14.85 -7.17
CA ASN A 507 -1.33 16.02 -6.93
C ASN A 507 -1.85 16.70 -8.21
N LEU A 508 -3.16 17.06 -8.32
CA LEU A 508 -3.98 17.38 -9.54
C LEU A 508 -4.52 18.80 -9.61
N ALA A 509 -4.42 19.44 -10.77
CA ALA A 509 -4.84 20.80 -10.94
C ALA A 509 -6.36 20.96 -10.79
N ASN A 510 -7.15 20.12 -11.45
CA ASN A 510 -8.62 20.12 -11.32
C ASN A 510 -9.04 19.79 -9.87
N GLU A 511 -8.59 18.68 -9.27
CA GLU A 511 -9.01 18.34 -7.90
C GLU A 511 -8.52 19.33 -6.84
N VAL A 512 -7.39 20.01 -7.04
CA VAL A 512 -6.92 21.11 -6.18
C VAL A 512 -7.72 22.39 -6.41
N ALA A 513 -8.04 22.73 -7.67
CA ALA A 513 -8.80 23.93 -8.02
C ALA A 513 -10.29 23.84 -7.68
N GLU A 514 -10.85 22.62 -7.70
CA GLU A 514 -12.15 22.21 -7.15
C GLU A 514 -12.12 21.98 -5.63
N GLU A 515 -10.95 22.07 -4.99
CA GLU A 515 -10.76 22.03 -3.54
C GLU A 515 -11.16 20.69 -2.88
N LYS A 516 -10.82 19.56 -3.52
CA LYS A 516 -10.95 18.17 -3.01
C LYS A 516 -9.76 17.73 -2.14
N PHE A 517 -9.82 16.57 -1.48
CA PHE A 517 -8.81 16.10 -0.48
C PHE A 517 -7.38 16.00 -1.12
N CYS A 518 -6.41 16.92 -0.85
CA CYS A 518 -4.99 16.90 -1.35
C CYS A 518 -3.87 17.10 -0.25
N GLU A 519 -2.76 16.32 -0.17
CA GLU A 519 -1.64 16.47 0.84
C GLU A 519 -0.29 16.22 0.20
N THR A 520 0.51 17.27 0.04
CA THR A 520 1.86 17.12 -0.49
C THR A 520 2.91 16.86 0.61
N THR A 521 4.04 16.29 0.19
CA THR A 521 5.24 16.17 1.01
C THR A 521 6.26 17.21 0.53
N ILE A 522 6.61 18.18 1.38
CA ILE A 522 7.73 19.08 1.13
C ILE A 522 8.99 18.51 1.78
N GLY A 523 10.01 18.24 0.98
CA GLY A 523 11.37 18.04 1.46
C GLY A 523 12.04 19.40 1.68
N CYS A 524 12.35 19.74 2.94
CA CYS A 524 13.02 20.99 3.32
C CYS A 524 14.14 20.69 4.33
N LYS A 525 15.36 21.18 4.06
CA LYS A 525 16.52 20.99 4.96
C LYS A 525 16.61 22.05 6.07
N ASP A 526 15.97 23.20 5.91
CA ASP A 526 15.91 24.23 6.96
C ASP A 526 14.61 24.15 7.79
N LYS A 527 14.78 24.10 9.11
CA LYS A 527 13.71 24.07 10.12
C LYS A 527 13.01 25.42 10.29
N ARG A 528 13.66 26.53 9.93
CA ARG A 528 13.07 27.88 10.01
C ARG A 528 12.20 28.18 8.80
N LEU A 529 12.61 27.72 7.62
CA LEU A 529 11.84 27.81 6.38
C LEU A 529 10.67 26.82 6.30
N ALA A 530 10.75 25.66 6.98
CA ALA A 530 9.71 24.62 6.93
C ALA A 530 8.27 25.07 7.30
N PRO A 531 8.03 25.91 8.33
CA PRO A 531 6.71 26.50 8.58
C PRO A 531 6.26 27.45 7.47
N VAL A 532 7.15 28.30 6.96
CA VAL A 532 6.84 29.30 5.92
C VAL A 532 6.40 28.60 4.63
N LEU A 533 7.12 27.55 4.19
CA LEU A 533 6.72 26.74 3.04
C LEU A 533 5.43 25.93 3.28
N ARG A 534 5.10 25.61 4.53
CA ARG A 534 3.80 25.03 4.89
C ARG A 534 2.69 26.05 4.72
N ASP A 535 2.77 27.22 5.36
CA ASP A 535 1.70 28.22 5.31
C ASP A 535 1.50 28.82 3.91
N LEU A 536 2.55 28.90 3.09
CA LEU A 536 2.48 29.29 1.68
C LEU A 536 1.61 28.34 0.83
N ILE A 537 1.68 27.03 1.11
CA ILE A 537 1.11 25.96 0.26
C ILE A 537 -0.14 25.32 0.89
N GLN A 538 -0.29 25.36 2.21
CA GLN A 538 -1.36 24.67 2.92
C GLN A 538 -2.67 25.46 2.88
N THR A 539 -3.75 24.85 2.39
CA THR A 539 -5.12 25.38 2.50
C THR A 539 -5.97 24.47 3.38
N LEU A 540 -7.24 24.81 3.60
CA LEU A 540 -8.18 23.90 4.27
C LEU A 540 -8.24 22.54 3.53
N ASN A 541 -8.22 22.58 2.19
CA ASN A 541 -8.38 21.40 1.33
C ASN A 541 -7.06 20.89 0.71
N PHE A 542 -5.93 21.52 1.06
CA PHE A 542 -4.59 21.12 0.62
C PHE A 542 -3.63 21.06 1.82
N ARG A 543 -3.41 19.88 2.42
CA ARG A 543 -2.53 19.66 3.58
C ARG A 543 -1.04 19.56 3.18
N VAL A 544 -0.11 19.88 4.08
CA VAL A 544 1.33 19.84 3.77
C VAL A 544 2.14 19.18 4.90
N VAL A 545 2.64 17.98 4.62
CA VAL A 545 3.68 17.34 5.44
C VAL A 545 5.03 17.93 5.04
N VAL A 546 5.93 18.17 6.00
CA VAL A 546 7.28 18.67 5.73
C VAL A 546 8.30 17.73 6.38
N VAL A 547 9.30 17.27 5.62
CA VAL A 547 10.31 16.31 6.05
C VAL A 547 11.73 16.78 5.74
N GLU A 548 12.68 16.42 6.59
CA GLU A 548 14.11 16.74 6.46
C GLU A 548 14.81 15.77 5.47
N ASP A 549 14.27 15.63 4.26
CA ASP A 549 14.70 14.63 3.26
C ASP A 549 14.32 15.07 1.82
N CYS A 550 14.94 16.15 1.31
CA CYS A 550 14.68 16.64 -0.05
C CYS A 550 14.93 15.57 -1.13
N GLU A 551 15.94 14.73 -0.95
CA GLU A 551 16.47 13.86 -2.00
C GLU A 551 15.58 12.63 -2.17
N THR A 552 15.07 12.02 -1.10
CA THR A 552 14.08 10.94 -1.21
C THR A 552 12.72 11.48 -1.64
N VAL A 553 12.30 12.66 -1.16
CA VAL A 553 11.06 13.32 -1.63
C VAL A 553 11.11 13.59 -3.13
N GLU A 554 12.26 14.04 -3.65
CA GLU A 554 12.44 14.25 -5.09
C GLU A 554 12.47 12.94 -5.87
N VAL A 555 13.22 11.92 -5.44
CA VAL A 555 13.27 10.64 -6.16
C VAL A 555 11.93 9.87 -6.09
N CYS A 556 11.09 10.12 -5.08
CA CYS A 556 9.69 9.68 -5.01
C CYS A 556 8.72 10.57 -5.82
N GLY A 557 9.07 11.83 -6.09
CA GLY A 557 8.24 12.80 -6.83
C GLY A 557 8.47 12.85 -8.34
N ALA A 558 9.74 12.68 -8.75
CA ALA A 558 10.21 12.37 -10.11
C ALA A 558 9.33 11.31 -10.80
N LEU A 559 8.72 10.45 -9.99
CA LEU A 559 7.83 9.38 -10.39
C LEU A 559 6.52 9.80 -11.10
N LYS A 560 6.23 11.08 -11.44
CA LYS A 560 4.90 11.44 -11.96
C LYS A 560 4.74 12.31 -13.22
N ALA A 561 5.79 12.77 -13.91
CA ALA A 561 5.57 13.32 -15.26
C ALA A 561 6.77 13.25 -16.22
N SER A 562 6.43 12.96 -17.48
CA SER A 562 7.17 13.28 -18.70
C SER A 562 8.57 12.70 -18.94
N SER A 563 9.28 12.11 -17.96
CA SER A 563 10.32 11.11 -18.25
C SER A 563 9.90 9.67 -17.95
N SER A 564 10.52 8.82 -18.73
CA SER A 564 11.22 7.57 -18.42
C SER A 564 11.95 7.41 -17.05
N PHE A 565 11.60 8.08 -15.95
CA PHE A 565 12.22 7.77 -14.64
C PHE A 565 11.26 7.49 -13.48
N SER A 566 10.00 7.18 -13.82
CA SER A 566 9.01 6.73 -12.86
C SER A 566 9.05 5.23 -12.57
N LYS A 567 9.84 4.84 -11.58
CA LYS A 567 9.88 3.46 -11.05
C LYS A 567 8.50 2.93 -10.67
N LYS A 568 7.60 3.74 -10.08
CA LYS A 568 6.21 3.29 -9.81
C LYS A 568 5.41 3.03 -11.08
N ASN A 569 5.73 3.66 -12.21
CA ASN A 569 5.14 3.31 -13.50
C ASN A 569 5.62 1.94 -14.00
N ILE A 570 6.86 1.54 -13.71
CA ILE A 570 7.34 0.15 -13.93
C ILE A 570 6.47 -0.84 -13.11
N VAL A 571 6.29 -0.56 -11.81
CA VAL A 571 5.46 -1.42 -10.92
C VAL A 571 4.00 -1.42 -11.36
N ALA A 572 3.48 -0.32 -11.91
CA ALA A 572 2.15 -0.26 -12.50
C ALA A 572 2.02 -1.03 -13.82
N CYS A 573 3.08 -1.12 -14.64
CA CYS A 573 3.14 -2.04 -15.77
C CYS A 573 3.06 -3.50 -15.30
N ALA A 574 3.86 -3.88 -14.30
CA ALA A 574 3.79 -5.22 -13.69
C ALA A 574 2.41 -5.54 -13.10
N ALA A 575 1.79 -4.59 -12.40
CA ALA A 575 0.42 -4.72 -11.89
C ALA A 575 -0.62 -4.87 -13.02
N GLY A 576 -0.42 -4.17 -14.15
CA GLY A 576 -1.20 -4.35 -15.37
C GLY A 576 -1.03 -5.72 -16.01
N PHE A 577 0.20 -6.25 -16.07
CA PHE A 577 0.45 -7.62 -16.55
C PHE A 577 -0.26 -8.66 -15.67
N VAL A 578 -0.24 -8.49 -14.34
CA VAL A 578 -0.97 -9.34 -13.37
C VAL A 578 -2.49 -9.27 -13.56
N ASP A 579 -3.06 -8.07 -13.74
CA ASP A 579 -4.49 -7.89 -14.06
C ASP A 579 -4.86 -8.50 -15.42
N GLY A 580 -3.93 -8.44 -16.38
CA GLY A 580 -4.03 -8.99 -17.73
C GLY A 580 -4.10 -10.51 -17.74
N LEU A 581 -3.22 -11.15 -16.97
CA LEU A 581 -3.12 -12.61 -16.80
C LEU A 581 -4.18 -13.18 -15.83
N GLY A 582 -4.92 -12.34 -15.11
CA GLY A 582 -5.96 -12.77 -14.16
C GLY A 582 -5.45 -13.40 -12.87
N LEU A 583 -4.20 -13.12 -12.46
CA LEU A 583 -3.51 -13.82 -11.36
C LEU A 583 -3.96 -13.41 -9.93
N GLY A 584 -5.00 -12.60 -9.78
CA GLY A 584 -5.63 -12.30 -8.49
C GLY A 584 -4.99 -11.17 -7.66
N ASP A 585 -5.70 -10.78 -6.60
CA ASP A 585 -5.37 -9.61 -5.78
C ASP A 585 -4.10 -9.82 -4.93
N ASN A 586 -3.83 -11.05 -4.47
CA ASN A 586 -2.60 -11.31 -3.70
C ASN A 586 -1.34 -11.16 -4.57
N THR A 587 -1.36 -11.66 -5.82
CA THR A 587 -0.24 -11.53 -6.78
C THR A 587 0.08 -10.06 -7.02
N LYS A 588 -0.97 -9.24 -7.19
CA LYS A 588 -0.86 -7.79 -7.41
C LYS A 588 -0.27 -7.08 -6.20
N ALA A 589 -0.70 -7.45 -4.99
CA ALA A 589 -0.17 -6.89 -3.76
C ALA A 589 1.31 -7.26 -3.53
N ALA A 590 1.73 -8.48 -3.90
CA ALA A 590 3.13 -8.88 -3.88
C ALA A 590 3.98 -8.07 -4.89
N VAL A 591 3.49 -7.87 -6.12
CA VAL A 591 4.14 -6.98 -7.10
C VAL A 591 4.31 -5.55 -6.58
N ILE A 592 3.26 -4.99 -5.96
CA ILE A 592 3.33 -3.65 -5.36
C ILE A 592 4.36 -3.61 -4.21
N ARG A 593 4.40 -4.65 -3.37
CA ARG A 593 5.36 -4.76 -2.25
C ARG A 593 6.81 -4.82 -2.75
N LEU A 594 7.11 -5.72 -3.68
CA LEU A 594 8.45 -5.88 -4.24
C LEU A 594 8.89 -4.67 -5.05
N GLY A 595 7.96 -4.04 -5.77
CA GLY A 595 8.20 -2.76 -6.43
C GLY A 595 8.57 -1.63 -5.46
N LEU A 596 7.96 -1.60 -4.27
CA LEU A 596 8.35 -0.67 -3.20
C LEU A 596 9.74 -1.01 -2.62
N MET A 597 10.10 -2.29 -2.51
CA MET A 597 11.44 -2.71 -2.06
C MET A 597 12.52 -2.33 -3.08
N GLU A 598 12.30 -2.60 -4.37
CA GLU A 598 13.20 -2.16 -5.43
C GLU A 598 13.28 -0.64 -5.53
N MET A 599 12.20 0.09 -5.27
CA MET A 599 12.24 1.56 -5.16
C MET A 599 13.14 2.04 -4.02
N ILE A 600 13.00 1.49 -2.81
CA ILE A 600 13.85 1.84 -1.64
C ILE A 600 15.32 1.51 -1.94
N LYS A 601 15.58 0.26 -2.28
CA LYS A 601 16.91 -0.27 -2.61
C LYS A 601 17.60 0.52 -3.73
N PHE A 602 16.86 1.04 -4.69
CA PHE A 602 17.40 1.89 -5.74
C PHE A 602 17.85 3.25 -5.18
N VAL A 603 17.07 3.87 -4.29
CA VAL A 603 17.51 5.11 -3.65
C VAL A 603 18.79 4.85 -2.86
N ASP A 604 18.82 3.83 -2.00
CA ASP A 604 19.98 3.47 -1.18
C ASP A 604 21.23 3.08 -2.00
N THR A 605 21.06 2.60 -3.24
CA THR A 605 22.17 2.19 -4.13
C THR A 605 22.72 3.33 -4.99
N PHE A 606 21.93 4.38 -5.24
CA PHE A 606 22.28 5.47 -6.18
C PHE A 606 22.34 6.87 -5.54
N TYR A 607 21.82 7.04 -4.31
CA TYR A 607 21.74 8.31 -3.57
C TYR A 607 22.08 8.09 -2.09
N SER A 608 22.40 9.16 -1.36
CA SER A 608 22.87 9.08 0.03
C SER A 608 21.89 9.72 1.02
N GLY A 609 21.66 9.08 2.17
CA GLY A 609 20.92 9.69 3.29
C GLY A 609 19.39 9.52 3.24
N SER A 610 18.90 8.56 2.47
CA SER A 610 17.50 8.15 2.40
C SER A 610 16.92 7.78 3.77
N LYS A 611 15.69 8.25 4.04
CA LYS A 611 14.94 7.83 5.24
C LYS A 611 13.80 6.91 4.85
N LEU A 612 13.78 5.70 5.42
CA LEU A 612 12.74 4.70 5.21
C LEU A 612 11.32 5.24 5.51
N SER A 613 11.21 6.19 6.44
CA SER A 613 9.98 6.93 6.74
C SER A 613 9.38 7.66 5.53
N THR A 614 10.22 8.22 4.65
CA THR A 614 9.78 9.04 3.52
C THR A 614 9.00 8.23 2.48
N PHE A 615 9.24 6.92 2.39
CA PHE A 615 8.48 6.00 1.53
C PHE A 615 7.05 5.73 2.02
N PHE A 616 6.73 6.06 3.28
CA PHE A 616 5.36 6.04 3.79
C PHE A 616 4.59 7.36 3.60
N GLU A 617 5.27 8.43 3.20
CA GLU A 617 4.62 9.71 2.91
C GLU A 617 3.93 9.70 1.54
N SER A 618 3.22 10.79 1.23
CA SER A 618 2.25 10.85 0.13
C SER A 618 2.88 10.80 -1.28
N CYS A 619 4.22 10.86 -1.36
CA CYS A 619 5.02 10.63 -2.58
C CYS A 619 5.47 9.17 -2.76
N GLY A 620 5.46 8.34 -1.71
CA GLY A 620 5.86 6.94 -1.77
C GLY A 620 4.67 6.01 -1.96
N ILE A 621 4.32 5.29 -0.89
CA ILE A 621 3.33 4.21 -0.87
C ILE A 621 1.95 4.60 -1.42
N ALA A 622 1.44 5.80 -1.11
CA ALA A 622 0.12 6.25 -1.59
C ALA A 622 0.10 6.41 -3.11
N ASP A 623 1.12 7.09 -3.64
CA ASP A 623 1.26 7.39 -5.07
C ASP A 623 1.50 6.11 -5.90
N LEU A 624 2.27 5.17 -5.34
CA LEU A 624 2.45 3.82 -5.89
C LEU A 624 1.10 3.08 -5.98
N ILE A 625 0.30 3.05 -4.90
CA ILE A 625 -1.03 2.40 -4.88
C ILE A 625 -1.95 3.02 -5.94
N THR A 626 -2.12 4.34 -5.96
CA THR A 626 -2.94 5.05 -6.95
C THR A 626 -2.53 4.69 -8.38
N THR A 627 -1.21 4.62 -8.65
CA THR A 627 -0.70 4.32 -9.99
C THR A 627 -0.91 2.85 -10.37
N CYS A 628 -0.79 1.92 -9.43
CA CYS A 628 -1.01 0.48 -9.64
C CYS A 628 -2.49 0.05 -9.68
N TYR A 629 -3.44 0.92 -9.38
CA TYR A 629 -4.89 0.66 -9.52
C TYR A 629 -5.57 1.53 -10.60
N GLY A 630 -5.43 2.86 -10.58
CA GLY A 630 -6.07 3.78 -11.54
C GLY A 630 -5.20 4.18 -12.77
N GLY A 631 -3.90 3.92 -12.71
CA GLY A 631 -2.92 4.46 -13.65
C GLY A 631 -3.09 4.03 -15.12
N ARG A 632 -2.64 4.90 -16.04
CA ARG A 632 -2.59 4.63 -17.48
C ARG A 632 -1.66 3.45 -17.82
N ASN A 633 -0.48 3.39 -17.18
CA ASN A 633 0.48 2.28 -17.31
C ASN A 633 -0.17 0.91 -17.02
N ARG A 634 -0.93 0.82 -15.91
CA ARG A 634 -1.68 -0.38 -15.53
C ARG A 634 -2.71 -0.79 -16.59
N ARG A 635 -3.54 0.17 -17.04
CA ARG A 635 -4.59 -0.07 -18.04
C ARG A 635 -4.03 -0.55 -19.39
N VAL A 636 -2.98 0.08 -19.90
CA VAL A 636 -2.38 -0.33 -21.19
C VAL A 636 -1.69 -1.70 -21.06
N CYS A 637 -0.97 -1.95 -19.97
CA CYS A 637 -0.30 -3.25 -19.76
C CYS A 637 -1.28 -4.40 -19.51
N GLU A 638 -2.46 -4.12 -18.95
CA GLU A 638 -3.58 -5.07 -18.90
C GLU A 638 -4.07 -5.44 -20.31
N GLN A 639 -4.29 -4.43 -21.18
CA GLN A 639 -4.76 -4.65 -22.55
C GLN A 639 -3.69 -5.28 -23.46
N PHE A 640 -2.40 -4.99 -23.23
CA PHE A 640 -1.27 -5.65 -23.89
C PHE A 640 -1.36 -7.17 -23.75
N VAL A 641 -1.53 -7.66 -22.51
CA VAL A 641 -1.71 -9.09 -22.26
C VAL A 641 -3.04 -9.63 -22.81
N LYS A 642 -4.15 -8.89 -22.65
CA LYS A 642 -5.49 -9.37 -23.05
C LYS A 642 -5.74 -9.37 -24.57
N THR A 643 -5.01 -8.57 -25.33
CA THR A 643 -5.24 -8.39 -26.79
C THR A 643 -4.08 -8.84 -27.66
N GLY A 644 -2.86 -8.97 -27.12
CA GLY A 644 -1.65 -9.22 -27.90
C GLY A 644 -1.22 -8.07 -28.82
N LYS A 645 -1.92 -6.92 -28.79
CA LYS A 645 -1.49 -5.69 -29.46
C LYS A 645 -0.21 -5.16 -28.81
N THR A 646 0.72 -4.63 -29.60
CA THR A 646 1.92 -3.98 -29.06
C THR A 646 1.55 -2.78 -28.20
N ILE A 647 2.40 -2.45 -27.22
CA ILE A 647 2.16 -1.31 -26.31
C ILE A 647 1.90 -0.02 -27.11
N LYS A 648 2.68 0.24 -28.16
CA LYS A 648 2.53 1.42 -29.01
C LYS A 648 1.13 1.52 -29.66
N ALA A 649 0.61 0.43 -30.20
CA ALA A 649 -0.74 0.43 -30.79
C ALA A 649 -1.82 0.76 -29.75
N LEU A 650 -1.62 0.33 -28.50
CA LEU A 650 -2.51 0.62 -27.38
C LEU A 650 -2.31 2.03 -26.80
N GLU A 651 -1.15 2.68 -26.99
CA GLU A 651 -0.98 4.10 -26.69
C GLU A 651 -1.87 4.95 -27.62
N ASP A 652 -1.77 4.71 -28.93
CA ASP A 652 -2.54 5.43 -29.95
C ASP A 652 -4.06 5.22 -29.77
N GLU A 653 -4.48 3.99 -29.41
CA GLU A 653 -5.89 3.61 -29.22
C GLU A 653 -6.50 4.09 -27.89
N LEU A 654 -5.76 4.08 -26.77
CA LEU A 654 -6.32 4.27 -25.43
C LEU A 654 -5.97 5.61 -24.76
N LEU A 655 -4.98 6.34 -25.28
CA LEU A 655 -4.40 7.50 -24.59
C LEU A 655 -4.52 8.83 -25.35
N SER A 656 -5.18 8.85 -26.50
CA SER A 656 -5.47 10.07 -27.29
C SER A 656 -4.22 10.95 -27.54
N GLY A 657 -3.12 10.32 -27.94
CA GLY A 657 -1.84 10.99 -28.23
C GLY A 657 -0.91 11.21 -27.01
N GLN A 658 -1.31 10.78 -25.81
CA GLN A 658 -0.44 10.81 -24.63
C GLN A 658 0.42 9.54 -24.54
N LYS A 659 1.75 9.66 -24.41
CA LYS A 659 2.63 8.49 -24.25
C LYS A 659 2.58 7.83 -22.87
N LEU A 660 2.84 6.54 -22.85
CA LEU A 660 3.06 5.70 -21.68
C LEU A 660 4.49 5.91 -21.14
N GLN A 661 4.63 5.95 -19.82
CA GLN A 661 5.90 6.28 -19.17
C GLN A 661 6.62 5.05 -18.59
N GLY A 662 5.86 4.01 -18.22
CA GLY A 662 6.40 2.79 -17.60
C GLY A 662 7.40 2.01 -18.47
N PRO A 663 7.12 1.74 -19.77
CA PRO A 663 8.04 1.03 -20.65
C PRO A 663 9.38 1.76 -20.80
N ALA A 664 9.35 3.03 -21.23
CA ALA A 664 10.53 3.87 -21.37
C ALA A 664 11.31 4.01 -20.04
N THR A 665 10.60 4.01 -18.90
CA THR A 665 11.26 3.95 -17.59
C THR A 665 12.00 2.64 -17.37
N ALA A 666 11.38 1.51 -17.69
CA ALA A 666 12.02 0.22 -17.50
C ALA A 666 13.30 0.11 -18.34
N ASP A 667 13.32 0.68 -19.55
CA ASP A 667 14.49 0.75 -20.42
C ASP A 667 15.63 1.56 -19.80
N GLU A 668 15.40 2.83 -19.43
CA GLU A 668 16.45 3.70 -18.88
C GLU A 668 16.93 3.25 -17.48
N VAL A 669 16.04 2.66 -16.67
CA VAL A 669 16.41 1.98 -15.41
C VAL A 669 17.24 0.72 -15.67
N HIS A 670 16.90 -0.08 -16.69
CA HIS A 670 17.66 -1.29 -17.01
C HIS A 670 19.08 -0.96 -17.48
N ASP A 671 19.26 0.01 -18.38
CA ASP A 671 20.60 0.41 -18.85
C ASP A 671 21.47 0.99 -17.71
N MET A 672 20.87 1.75 -16.76
CA MET A 672 21.56 2.15 -15.53
C MET A 672 22.05 0.97 -14.68
N LEU A 673 21.19 -0.04 -14.48
CA LEU A 673 21.50 -1.21 -13.66
C LEU A 673 22.57 -2.08 -14.33
N LYS A 674 22.44 -2.28 -15.63
CA LYS A 674 23.39 -2.99 -16.51
C LYS A 674 24.76 -2.31 -16.52
N ALA A 675 24.82 -0.99 -16.61
CA ALA A 675 26.06 -0.21 -16.52
C ALA A 675 26.81 -0.35 -15.18
N ARG A 676 26.19 -0.91 -14.14
CA ARG A 676 26.80 -1.20 -12.83
C ARG A 676 26.80 -2.69 -12.45
N ASN A 677 26.40 -3.59 -13.35
CA ASN A 677 26.18 -5.03 -13.07
C ASN A 677 25.23 -5.29 -11.88
N LEU A 678 24.08 -4.60 -11.87
CA LEU A 678 23.08 -4.63 -10.80
C LEU A 678 21.72 -5.23 -11.20
N THR A 679 21.51 -5.64 -12.46
CA THR A 679 20.23 -6.16 -12.98
C THR A 679 19.59 -7.20 -12.07
N ASP A 680 20.40 -8.14 -11.58
CA ASP A 680 19.98 -9.30 -10.80
C ASP A 680 19.57 -8.92 -9.37
N LYS A 681 19.94 -7.70 -8.93
CA LYS A 681 19.48 -7.12 -7.66
C LYS A 681 18.12 -6.43 -7.76
N PHE A 682 17.62 -6.23 -8.98
CA PHE A 682 16.33 -5.58 -9.30
C PHE A 682 15.59 -6.37 -10.40
N PRO A 683 15.23 -7.65 -10.15
CA PRO A 683 14.61 -8.50 -11.16
C PRO A 683 13.19 -8.09 -11.55
N LEU A 684 12.42 -7.37 -10.73
CA LEU A 684 11.10 -6.87 -11.13
C LEU A 684 11.23 -5.74 -12.16
N PHE A 685 12.09 -4.75 -11.93
CA PHE A 685 12.37 -3.71 -12.93
C PHE A 685 12.95 -4.31 -14.22
N THR A 686 13.88 -5.26 -14.09
CA THR A 686 14.48 -5.97 -15.23
C THR A 686 13.46 -6.83 -15.98
N ALA A 687 12.52 -7.48 -15.30
CA ALA A 687 11.45 -8.26 -15.92
C ALA A 687 10.50 -7.38 -16.73
N VAL A 688 10.08 -6.23 -16.19
CA VAL A 688 9.18 -5.32 -16.91
C VAL A 688 9.85 -4.75 -18.16
N HIS A 689 11.13 -4.36 -18.10
CA HIS A 689 11.90 -3.95 -19.29
C HIS A 689 11.85 -5.06 -20.36
N ARG A 690 12.19 -6.28 -19.97
CA ARG A 690 12.23 -7.42 -20.90
C ARG A 690 10.85 -7.79 -21.45
N ILE A 691 9.76 -7.57 -20.71
CA ILE A 691 8.39 -7.77 -21.22
C ILE A 691 7.99 -6.65 -22.19
N CYS A 692 8.29 -5.39 -21.86
CA CYS A 692 8.04 -4.25 -22.73
C CYS A 692 8.85 -4.27 -24.04
N THR A 693 10.00 -4.94 -24.05
CA THR A 693 10.87 -5.15 -25.22
C THR A 693 10.75 -6.55 -25.82
N GLU A 694 9.72 -7.33 -25.44
CA GLU A 694 9.38 -8.66 -25.99
C GLU A 694 10.48 -9.76 -25.80
N GLN A 695 11.48 -9.51 -24.94
CA GLN A 695 12.55 -10.43 -24.52
C GLN A 695 12.14 -11.41 -23.38
N LEU A 696 10.91 -11.30 -22.90
CA LEU A 696 10.31 -12.13 -21.84
C LEU A 696 8.78 -12.08 -22.01
N ARG A 697 8.07 -13.20 -21.82
CA ARG A 697 6.60 -13.20 -21.95
C ARG A 697 5.98 -12.69 -20.65
N PRO A 698 4.81 -12.03 -20.67
CA PRO A 698 4.12 -11.59 -19.45
C PRO A 698 3.93 -12.71 -18.42
N ALA A 699 3.65 -13.94 -18.86
CA ALA A 699 3.47 -15.09 -17.98
C ALA A 699 4.74 -15.45 -17.16
N ASP A 700 5.93 -15.16 -17.70
CA ASP A 700 7.22 -15.50 -17.08
C ASP A 700 7.61 -14.49 -15.96
N LEU A 701 6.85 -13.39 -15.80
CA LEU A 701 7.03 -12.38 -14.75
C LEU A 701 7.06 -13.01 -13.35
N ILE A 702 6.22 -14.03 -13.11
CA ILE A 702 6.11 -14.69 -11.80
C ILE A 702 7.37 -15.47 -11.46
N ASP A 703 8.09 -16.01 -12.44
CA ASP A 703 9.36 -16.73 -12.17
C ASP A 703 10.51 -15.78 -11.86
N GLN A 704 10.53 -14.57 -12.45
CA GLN A 704 11.44 -13.51 -12.03
C GLN A 704 11.15 -13.08 -10.58
N ILE A 705 9.87 -12.87 -10.25
CA ILE A 705 9.43 -12.55 -8.88
C ILE A 705 9.79 -13.64 -7.88
N ARG A 706 9.54 -14.93 -8.18
CA ARG A 706 9.92 -16.08 -7.33
C ARG A 706 11.39 -16.10 -6.95
N SER A 707 12.26 -15.54 -7.80
CA SER A 707 13.72 -15.49 -7.61
C SER A 707 14.25 -14.22 -6.90
N HIS A 708 13.37 -13.29 -6.49
CA HIS A 708 13.75 -11.96 -6.03
C HIS A 708 14.68 -11.97 -4.78
N PRO A 709 15.83 -11.25 -4.76
CA PRO A 709 16.81 -11.34 -3.67
C PRO A 709 16.28 -10.99 -2.27
N GLU A 710 15.33 -10.06 -2.15
CA GLU A 710 14.67 -9.71 -0.87
C GLU A 710 13.76 -10.83 -0.32
N HIS A 711 13.78 -12.02 -0.94
CA HIS A 711 13.12 -13.22 -0.45
C HIS A 711 14.05 -14.20 0.30
N VAL A 712 15.38 -13.99 0.33
CA VAL A 712 16.38 -14.98 0.78
C VAL A 712 16.42 -15.14 2.30
#